data_AF-A0A812NI22-F1
#
_entry.id   AF-A0A812NI22-F1
#
_cell.length_a   1.000
_cell.length_b   1.000
_cell.length_c   1.000
_cell.angle_alpha   90.00
_cell.angle_beta   90.00
_cell.angle_gamma   90.00
#
_symmetry.space_group_name_H-M   'P 1'
#
loop_
_entity.id
_entity.type
_entity.pdbx_description
1 polymer ?
#
loop_
_entity_poly.entity_id
_entity_poly.type
_entity_poly.pdbx_seq_one_letter_code
_entity_poly.pdbx_strand_id
1 'polypeptide(L)'
;MAADQWKSAFLAVCLQSDFQPLTELLSQDHKSSGINEASIDWEGVFLTPLFVASLLRLEDQLPQLVAAGADPNVQCFYAGLFCSPLHGAALRGDVAVVEALLAAGGDIFAEAEASAVEGEVETLAHTLMGLHALHVLVAKDIYSEEVYRLLMRRGLRLSSCCLQRRGGEIPGLLLPRLLGNQHATEERLDRLLGEEVQLIIRSAGLAHDLNEFLEVVSVLRRDHDVTYRCANDIDFPIREPEPEGSENAGREEEAPTALLFAAQAGRCEAVRLLLYAGADAARSMRQVLAMDDRRVMLLQTQAVQLAVLRGDLVMVEQLLFFDISPDLTCSGKVFSGQDKELCEEWTGLSLLHLVVLSRSYDLVEPMKQLDCRLEAVAKQRLPDGTVTEVTPLHLAVLMEDAKGCTRCIDCGAEVTETIREAALQRRPLREMFGGSSPISLQDWVEAILMGPETLQELLEQRTDLNKAFAWPISGEEAKELLEGKALSSSATTERLVEAFCNGRTAFDGIRPVHLAVVLDQLWALQALLKAGAKLEGFVTEALLDPLENPNLQGLEMDLALLCVRAASLEMLRELRDEGLLPDVNYAAPLTPDMTPPFFPWQVDERTLPQPLWAWQGLAPLHLALLLGRRDVALLLVRLGANLLQTVDHVAIEAPWHYSVTDNCFRGLTPLHLCALLDQKANASALLGEASGNVPFVFPGEKRPPQNKEMLGAVCRHVWATLDSNKDSEKEEPWLWRDVTPLHLAFLYKSYVTAEALIEATNGNVKKSPRCPSPQPRKPYESPSF
;
A
#
# COMPACT_ATOMS: atom_id res chain seq x y z
N MET A 1 -44.04 7.31 -53.29
CA MET A 1 -43.30 6.06 -53.62
C MET A 1 -42.70 5.44 -52.36
N ALA A 2 -41.62 5.97 -51.78
CA ALA A 2 -41.04 5.41 -50.56
C ALA A 2 -41.97 5.50 -49.33
N ALA A 3 -42.59 6.66 -49.06
CA ALA A 3 -43.52 6.82 -47.93
C ALA A 3 -44.77 5.93 -48.03
N ASP A 4 -45.30 5.71 -49.24
CA ASP A 4 -46.45 4.82 -49.47
C ASP A 4 -46.10 3.35 -49.23
N GLN A 5 -44.88 2.93 -49.59
CA GLN A 5 -44.36 1.58 -49.32
C GLN A 5 -44.25 1.33 -47.82
N TRP A 6 -43.62 2.25 -47.08
CA TRP A 6 -43.56 2.18 -45.61
C TRP A 6 -44.96 2.17 -44.97
N LYS A 7 -45.87 3.05 -45.42
CA LYS A 7 -47.27 3.06 -44.95
C LYS A 7 -47.95 1.71 -45.17
N SER A 8 -47.80 1.13 -46.37
CA SER A 8 -48.40 -0.17 -46.69
C SER A 8 -47.84 -1.32 -45.84
N ALA A 9 -46.53 -1.30 -45.54
CA ALA A 9 -45.90 -2.30 -44.69
C ALA A 9 -46.36 -2.19 -43.23
N PHE A 10 -46.42 -0.98 -42.66
CA PHE A 10 -46.95 -0.78 -41.31
C PHE A 10 -48.44 -1.12 -41.21
N LEU A 11 -49.24 -0.81 -42.23
CA LEU A 11 -50.64 -1.24 -42.29
C LEU A 11 -50.80 -2.77 -42.35
N ALA A 12 -49.92 -3.48 -43.06
CA ALA A 12 -49.91 -4.94 -43.10
C ALA A 12 -49.59 -5.55 -41.72
N VAL A 13 -48.63 -4.96 -41.00
CA VAL A 13 -48.30 -5.34 -39.61
C VAL A 13 -49.52 -5.15 -38.69
N CYS A 14 -50.25 -4.03 -38.83
CA CYS A 14 -51.44 -3.75 -38.03
C CYS A 14 -52.62 -4.69 -38.32
N LEU A 15 -52.79 -5.14 -39.58
CA LEU A 15 -53.97 -5.89 -40.03
C LEU A 15 -53.80 -7.41 -39.94
N GLN A 16 -52.59 -7.95 -40.11
CA GLN A 16 -52.38 -9.39 -40.33
C GLN A 16 -51.26 -10.03 -39.49
N SER A 17 -50.58 -9.27 -38.63
CA SER A 17 -49.36 -9.72 -37.91
C SER A 17 -48.26 -10.22 -38.87
N ASP A 18 -48.27 -9.79 -40.13
CA ASP A 18 -47.29 -10.18 -41.12
C ASP A 18 -46.13 -9.17 -41.15
N PHE A 19 -44.95 -9.64 -40.74
CA PHE A 19 -43.72 -8.87 -40.71
C PHE A 19 -42.91 -8.99 -42.01
N GLN A 20 -43.33 -9.83 -42.97
CA GLN A 20 -42.62 -10.01 -44.23
C GLN A 20 -42.45 -8.69 -45.02
N PRO A 21 -43.50 -7.85 -45.19
CA PRO A 21 -43.35 -6.61 -45.95
C PRO A 21 -42.37 -5.62 -45.30
N LEU A 22 -42.32 -5.59 -43.96
CA LEU A 22 -41.42 -4.72 -43.20
C LEU A 22 -39.98 -5.23 -43.26
N THR A 23 -39.77 -6.55 -43.11
CA THR A 23 -38.45 -7.18 -43.19
C THR A 23 -37.87 -7.13 -44.61
N GLU A 24 -38.70 -7.24 -45.64
CA GLU A 24 -38.28 -7.03 -47.03
C GLU A 24 -37.80 -5.60 -47.27
N LEU A 25 -38.51 -4.58 -46.76
CA LEU A 25 -38.08 -3.18 -46.86
C LEU A 25 -36.79 -2.90 -46.08
N LEU A 26 -36.59 -3.54 -44.93
CA LEU A 26 -35.37 -3.44 -44.13
C LEU A 26 -34.17 -4.15 -44.78
N SER A 27 -34.42 -5.20 -45.56
CA SER A 27 -33.38 -5.97 -46.28
C SER A 27 -32.91 -5.31 -47.58
N GLN A 28 -33.72 -4.39 -48.13
CA GLN A 28 -33.32 -3.60 -49.28
C GLN A 28 -32.23 -2.62 -48.85
N ASP A 29 -31.13 -2.58 -49.60
CA ASP A 29 -29.89 -1.84 -49.33
C ASP A 29 -30.11 -0.32 -49.49
N HIS A 30 -31.08 0.24 -48.76
CA HIS A 30 -31.42 1.65 -48.69
C HIS A 30 -30.38 2.37 -47.83
N LYS A 31 -29.15 2.45 -48.33
CA LYS A 31 -28.16 3.38 -47.79
C LYS A 31 -28.67 4.82 -47.99
N SER A 32 -29.28 5.33 -46.93
CA SER A 32 -29.14 6.69 -46.40
C SER A 32 -29.77 7.90 -47.10
N SER A 33 -30.58 7.81 -48.17
CA SER A 33 -31.07 9.05 -48.83
C SER A 33 -32.55 9.41 -48.65
N GLY A 34 -33.34 8.70 -47.84
CA GLY A 34 -34.76 9.06 -47.72
C GLY A 34 -35.58 8.40 -46.61
N ILE A 35 -35.01 7.57 -45.74
CA ILE A 35 -35.77 6.95 -44.63
C ILE A 35 -36.20 8.00 -43.59
N ASN A 36 -35.36 9.01 -43.33
CA ASN A 36 -35.67 10.12 -42.42
C ASN A 36 -36.59 11.17 -43.07
N GLU A 37 -36.52 11.32 -44.39
CA GLU A 37 -37.39 12.22 -45.17
C GLU A 37 -38.75 11.57 -45.53
N ALA A 38 -38.91 10.27 -45.27
CA ALA A 38 -40.15 9.53 -45.50
C ALA A 38 -41.21 9.96 -44.48
N SER A 39 -41.90 11.05 -44.80
CA SER A 39 -43.03 11.57 -44.06
C SER A 39 -44.29 10.73 -44.34
N ILE A 40 -44.52 9.71 -43.51
CA ILE A 40 -45.69 8.84 -43.58
C ILE A 40 -46.89 9.61 -43.01
N ASP A 41 -47.94 9.79 -43.81
CA ASP A 41 -49.24 10.22 -43.31
C ASP A 41 -49.87 9.07 -42.52
N TRP A 42 -49.77 9.13 -41.20
CA TRP A 42 -50.33 8.20 -40.24
C TRP A 42 -51.42 8.92 -39.44
N GLU A 43 -52.68 8.54 -39.64
CA GLU A 43 -53.84 9.12 -38.94
C GLU A 43 -53.98 10.65 -39.10
N GLY A 44 -53.57 11.20 -40.26
CA GLY A 44 -53.62 12.64 -40.54
C GLY A 44 -52.42 13.43 -40.01
N VAL A 45 -51.38 12.71 -39.55
CA VAL A 45 -50.14 13.26 -39.00
C VAL A 45 -48.94 12.74 -39.77
N PHE A 46 -47.98 13.60 -40.05
CA PHE A 46 -46.78 13.25 -40.81
C PHE A 46 -45.65 12.81 -39.89
N LEU A 47 -45.30 11.51 -39.94
CA LEU A 47 -44.37 10.84 -39.04
C LEU A 47 -43.27 10.09 -39.81
N THR A 48 -42.09 9.92 -39.21
CA THR A 48 -41.04 9.06 -39.79
C THR A 48 -41.36 7.56 -39.59
N PRO A 49 -40.77 6.65 -40.38
CA PRO A 49 -40.96 5.21 -40.22
C PRO A 49 -40.62 4.72 -38.80
N LEU A 50 -39.53 5.26 -38.22
CA LEU A 50 -39.11 4.92 -36.86
C LEU A 50 -40.10 5.44 -35.81
N PHE A 51 -40.67 6.63 -36.01
CA PHE A 51 -41.71 7.15 -35.13
C PHE A 51 -42.97 6.27 -35.17
N VAL A 52 -43.43 5.87 -36.36
CA VAL A 52 -44.57 4.95 -36.50
C VAL A 52 -44.29 3.59 -35.85
N ALA A 53 -43.10 3.02 -36.05
CA ALA A 53 -42.69 1.78 -35.39
C ALA A 53 -42.70 1.90 -33.85
N SER A 54 -42.33 3.06 -33.32
CA SER A 54 -42.39 3.36 -31.88
C SER A 54 -43.84 3.40 -31.37
N LEU A 55 -44.77 4.00 -32.13
CA LEU A 55 -46.19 4.04 -31.79
C LEU A 55 -46.86 2.65 -31.83
N LEU A 56 -46.34 1.76 -32.69
CA LEU A 56 -46.83 0.40 -32.88
C LEU A 56 -46.21 -0.63 -31.91
N ARG A 57 -45.32 -0.21 -30.99
CA ARG A 57 -44.61 -1.10 -30.05
C ARG A 57 -43.85 -2.21 -30.76
N LEU A 58 -43.02 -1.81 -31.73
CA LEU A 58 -42.17 -2.72 -32.49
C LEU A 58 -40.72 -2.68 -31.99
N GLU A 59 -40.50 -2.87 -30.67
CA GLU A 59 -39.19 -2.73 -30.03
C GLU A 59 -38.08 -3.53 -30.70
N ASP A 60 -38.35 -4.76 -31.16
CA ASP A 60 -37.37 -5.63 -31.83
C ASP A 60 -36.92 -5.11 -33.21
N GLN A 61 -37.74 -4.25 -33.83
CA GLN A 61 -37.49 -3.72 -35.17
C GLN A 61 -36.86 -2.31 -35.13
N LEU A 62 -36.87 -1.63 -33.98
CA LEU A 62 -36.23 -0.32 -33.83
C LEU A 62 -34.71 -0.36 -34.08
N PRO A 63 -33.95 -1.34 -33.54
CA PRO A 63 -32.52 -1.45 -33.85
C PRO A 63 -32.28 -1.71 -35.34
N GLN A 64 -33.16 -2.46 -36.00
CA GLN A 64 -33.05 -2.77 -37.43
C GLN A 64 -33.30 -1.54 -38.30
N LEU A 65 -34.30 -0.72 -37.94
CA LEU A 65 -34.57 0.56 -38.59
C LEU A 65 -33.41 1.54 -38.43
N VAL A 66 -32.81 1.63 -37.25
CA VAL A 66 -31.62 2.48 -37.03
C VAL A 66 -30.40 1.94 -37.77
N ALA A 67 -30.20 0.62 -37.83
CA ALA A 67 -29.15 -0.01 -38.65
C ALA A 67 -29.34 0.27 -40.15
N ALA A 68 -30.59 0.43 -40.61
CA ALA A 68 -30.94 0.86 -41.97
C ALA A 68 -30.77 2.37 -42.20
N GLY A 69 -30.32 3.14 -41.20
CA GLY A 69 -30.04 4.57 -41.30
C GLY A 69 -31.16 5.49 -40.82
N ALA A 70 -32.18 4.97 -40.12
CA ALA A 70 -33.17 5.82 -39.45
C ALA A 70 -32.53 6.58 -38.28
N ASP A 71 -32.78 7.88 -38.20
CA ASP A 71 -32.31 8.73 -37.11
C ASP A 71 -33.38 8.77 -35.99
N PRO A 72 -33.06 8.32 -34.76
CA PRO A 72 -33.99 8.33 -33.61
C PRO A 72 -34.34 9.71 -33.09
N ASN A 73 -33.73 10.77 -33.62
CA ASN A 73 -33.90 12.14 -33.13
C ASN A 73 -34.77 13.02 -34.03
N VAL A 74 -35.27 12.48 -35.15
CA VAL A 74 -36.13 13.25 -36.07
C VAL A 74 -37.43 13.61 -35.37
N GLN A 75 -37.61 14.90 -35.13
CA GLN A 75 -38.82 15.42 -34.51
C GLN A 75 -39.98 15.46 -35.51
N CYS A 76 -41.14 15.01 -35.05
CA CYS A 76 -42.38 15.03 -35.81
C CYS A 76 -43.44 15.79 -35.00
N PHE A 77 -44.45 16.32 -35.69
CA PHE A 77 -45.60 16.90 -35.02
C PHE A 77 -46.50 15.76 -34.51
N TYR A 78 -46.62 15.54 -33.20
CA TYR A 78 -47.45 14.50 -32.62
C TYR A 78 -48.09 14.98 -31.31
N ALA A 79 -49.37 14.68 -31.09
CA ALA A 79 -50.12 15.07 -29.90
C ALA A 79 -50.05 16.59 -29.55
N GLY A 80 -49.97 17.45 -30.57
CA GLY A 80 -49.87 18.91 -30.40
C GLY A 80 -48.47 19.42 -30.04
N LEU A 81 -47.44 18.57 -30.12
CA LEU A 81 -46.04 18.88 -29.83
C LEU A 81 -45.18 18.58 -31.05
N PHE A 82 -44.11 19.33 -31.26
CA PHE A 82 -43.01 18.91 -32.12
C PHE A 82 -42.02 18.13 -31.27
N CYS A 83 -41.99 16.81 -31.42
CA CYS A 83 -41.30 15.92 -30.48
C CYS A 83 -40.63 14.72 -31.15
N SER A 84 -39.62 14.15 -30.51
CA SER A 84 -38.90 12.96 -31.00
C SER A 84 -39.68 11.66 -30.72
N PRO A 85 -39.36 10.53 -31.39
CA PRO A 85 -39.92 9.22 -31.10
C PRO A 85 -39.88 8.84 -29.62
N LEU A 86 -38.83 9.26 -28.90
CA LEU A 86 -38.69 9.04 -27.45
C LEU A 86 -39.82 9.69 -26.64
N HIS A 87 -40.19 10.93 -26.98
CA HIS A 87 -41.33 11.62 -26.36
C HIS A 87 -42.65 10.90 -26.65
N GLY A 88 -42.85 10.46 -27.91
CA GLY A 88 -44.03 9.69 -28.31
C GLY A 88 -44.16 8.38 -27.54
N ALA A 89 -43.07 7.63 -27.39
CA ALA A 89 -43.02 6.39 -26.62
C ALA A 89 -43.28 6.64 -25.12
N ALA A 90 -42.71 7.70 -24.55
CA ALA A 90 -42.95 8.10 -23.17
C ALA A 90 -44.43 8.43 -22.93
N LEU A 91 -45.06 9.21 -23.82
CA LEU A 91 -46.49 9.56 -23.74
C LEU A 91 -47.42 8.33 -23.74
N ARG A 92 -47.02 7.23 -24.40
CA ARG A 92 -47.80 5.98 -24.40
C ARG A 92 -47.56 5.11 -23.17
N GLY A 93 -46.53 5.42 -22.38
CA GLY A 93 -46.12 4.63 -21.22
C GLY A 93 -45.33 3.36 -21.58
N ASP A 94 -44.77 3.28 -22.79
CA ASP A 94 -44.20 2.04 -23.34
C ASP A 94 -42.73 1.86 -22.96
N VAL A 95 -42.47 1.31 -21.78
CA VAL A 95 -41.10 1.16 -21.20
C VAL A 95 -40.13 0.44 -22.14
N ALA A 96 -40.54 -0.68 -22.75
CA ALA A 96 -39.69 -1.46 -23.66
C ALA A 96 -39.28 -0.67 -24.91
N VAL A 97 -40.19 0.14 -25.45
CA VAL A 97 -39.92 1.02 -26.59
C VAL A 97 -38.98 2.16 -26.20
N VAL A 98 -39.17 2.76 -25.03
CA VAL A 98 -38.28 3.80 -24.50
C VAL A 98 -36.86 3.23 -24.30
N GLU A 99 -36.72 2.04 -23.71
CA GLU A 99 -35.43 1.37 -23.58
C GLU A 99 -34.76 1.08 -24.92
N ALA A 100 -35.51 0.56 -25.88
CA ALA A 100 -35.02 0.25 -27.22
C ALA A 100 -34.58 1.51 -27.98
N LEU A 101 -35.35 2.61 -27.90
CA LEU A 101 -34.98 3.89 -28.51
C LEU A 101 -33.71 4.50 -27.90
N LEU A 102 -33.58 4.45 -26.56
CA LEU A 102 -32.37 4.91 -25.88
C LEU A 102 -31.16 4.04 -26.22
N ALA A 103 -31.33 2.72 -26.35
CA ALA A 103 -30.27 1.82 -26.78
C ALA A 103 -29.88 2.06 -28.25
N ALA A 104 -30.82 2.51 -29.09
CA ALA A 104 -30.61 2.83 -30.48
C ALA A 104 -30.02 4.24 -30.73
N GLY A 105 -29.61 4.96 -29.68
CA GLY A 105 -28.97 6.28 -29.80
C GLY A 105 -29.94 7.46 -29.82
N GLY A 106 -31.18 7.26 -29.35
CA GLY A 106 -32.11 8.35 -29.10
C GLY A 106 -31.54 9.33 -28.07
N ASP A 107 -31.55 10.61 -28.44
CA ASP A 107 -31.14 11.71 -27.60
C ASP A 107 -32.17 11.88 -26.48
N ILE A 108 -31.66 11.66 -25.28
CA ILE A 108 -32.41 11.67 -24.06
C ILE A 108 -32.72 13.09 -23.58
N PHE A 109 -31.90 14.06 -23.98
CA PHE A 109 -32.06 15.49 -23.68
C PHE A 109 -32.73 16.23 -24.85
N ALA A 110 -33.31 15.50 -25.81
CA ALA A 110 -34.05 16.12 -26.90
C ALA A 110 -35.17 17.02 -26.35
N GLU A 111 -35.27 18.23 -26.89
CA GLU A 111 -36.24 19.23 -26.46
C GLU A 111 -37.46 19.23 -27.37
N ALA A 112 -38.66 19.04 -26.81
CA ALA A 112 -39.92 19.21 -27.53
C ALA A 112 -40.46 20.64 -27.40
N GLU A 113 -41.21 21.06 -28.41
CA GLU A 113 -41.89 22.36 -28.42
C GLU A 113 -43.40 22.19 -28.53
N ALA A 114 -44.16 22.89 -27.69
CA ALA A 114 -45.61 22.94 -27.85
C ALA A 114 -45.99 23.87 -29.00
N SER A 115 -46.84 23.38 -29.90
CA SER A 115 -47.38 24.22 -30.97
C SER A 115 -48.75 24.74 -30.57
N ALA A 116 -48.97 26.04 -30.75
CA ALA A 116 -50.30 26.63 -30.65
C ALA A 116 -51.08 26.27 -31.92
N VAL A 117 -52.12 25.44 -31.79
CA VAL A 117 -53.04 25.17 -32.89
C VAL A 117 -53.96 26.39 -33.06
N GLU A 118 -54.06 26.92 -34.28
CA GLU A 118 -54.94 28.07 -34.57
C GLU A 118 -56.40 27.73 -34.21
N GLY A 119 -56.95 28.41 -33.19
CA GLY A 119 -58.36 28.31 -32.81
C GLY A 119 -58.65 27.75 -31.41
N GLU A 120 -57.64 27.22 -30.70
CA GLU A 120 -57.78 26.83 -29.28
C GLU A 120 -57.42 28.00 -28.34
N VAL A 121 -57.96 27.97 -27.12
CA VAL A 121 -57.57 28.93 -26.07
C VAL A 121 -56.08 28.72 -25.77
N GLU A 122 -55.26 29.78 -25.84
CA GLU A 122 -53.85 29.73 -25.44
C GLU A 122 -53.76 29.29 -23.96
N THR A 123 -53.62 27.98 -23.71
CA THR A 123 -53.31 27.46 -22.38
C THR A 123 -51.79 27.51 -22.15
N LEU A 124 -51.37 27.53 -20.89
CA LEU A 124 -49.96 27.56 -20.53
C LEU A 124 -49.16 26.44 -21.20
N ALA A 125 -49.72 25.23 -21.29
CA ALA A 125 -49.10 24.07 -21.94
C ALA A 125 -48.70 24.34 -23.41
N HIS A 126 -49.48 25.14 -24.14
CA HIS A 126 -49.19 25.50 -25.54
C HIS A 126 -48.11 26.57 -25.71
N THR A 127 -47.66 27.16 -24.61
CA THR A 127 -46.61 28.21 -24.60
C THR A 127 -45.24 27.68 -24.16
N LEU A 128 -45.16 26.40 -23.77
CA LEU A 128 -43.93 25.80 -23.29
C LEU A 128 -43.02 25.35 -24.44
N MET A 129 -41.72 25.56 -24.28
CA MET A 129 -40.64 25.20 -25.18
C MET A 129 -39.52 24.55 -24.35
N GLY A 130 -38.59 23.83 -24.99
CA GLY A 130 -37.51 23.16 -24.26
C GLY A 130 -38.00 22.00 -23.38
N LEU A 131 -39.07 21.31 -23.79
CA LEU A 131 -39.69 20.26 -22.98
C LEU A 131 -38.96 18.93 -23.18
N HIS A 132 -38.16 18.49 -22.20
CA HIS A 132 -37.69 17.11 -22.15
C HIS A 132 -38.85 16.12 -21.98
N ALA A 133 -38.56 14.82 -22.16
CA ALA A 133 -39.55 13.75 -22.02
C ALA A 133 -40.31 13.78 -20.68
N LEU A 134 -39.65 14.09 -19.56
CA LEU A 134 -40.31 14.26 -18.26
C LEU A 134 -41.28 15.45 -18.25
N HIS A 135 -40.87 16.60 -18.79
CA HIS A 135 -41.74 17.78 -18.89
C HIS A 135 -42.96 17.52 -19.75
N VAL A 136 -42.81 16.76 -20.85
CA VAL A 136 -43.93 16.39 -21.73
C VAL A 136 -44.94 15.50 -21.00
N LEU A 137 -44.49 14.54 -20.19
CA LEU A 137 -45.38 13.71 -19.38
C LEU A 137 -46.19 14.54 -18.38
N VAL A 138 -45.54 15.49 -17.71
CA VAL A 138 -46.22 16.43 -16.80
C VAL A 138 -47.18 17.34 -17.58
N ALA A 139 -46.75 17.88 -18.72
CA ALA A 139 -47.56 18.81 -19.52
C ALA A 139 -48.83 18.17 -20.10
N LYS A 140 -48.83 16.86 -20.32
CA LYS A 140 -49.98 16.08 -20.79
C LYS A 140 -50.74 15.36 -19.67
N ASP A 141 -50.39 15.62 -18.41
CA ASP A 141 -50.98 14.99 -17.23
C ASP A 141 -50.93 13.45 -17.28
N ILE A 142 -49.79 12.90 -17.70
CA ILE A 142 -49.54 11.45 -17.77
C ILE A 142 -48.56 11.06 -16.67
N TYR A 143 -48.95 10.09 -15.86
CA TYR A 143 -48.10 9.55 -14.80
C TYR A 143 -47.89 8.04 -15.01
N SER A 144 -46.68 7.67 -15.43
CA SER A 144 -46.21 6.29 -15.49
C SER A 144 -44.90 6.18 -14.71
N GLU A 145 -44.99 5.71 -13.47
CA GLU A 145 -43.87 5.69 -12.53
C GLU A 145 -42.63 4.99 -13.08
N GLU A 146 -42.82 3.89 -13.81
CA GLU A 146 -41.75 3.13 -14.46
C GLU A 146 -41.00 3.96 -15.52
N VAL A 147 -41.73 4.72 -16.34
CA VAL A 147 -41.13 5.59 -17.37
C VAL A 147 -40.39 6.75 -16.73
N TYR A 148 -40.95 7.38 -15.69
CA TYR A 148 -40.25 8.44 -14.96
C TYR A 148 -38.93 7.93 -14.35
N ARG A 149 -38.96 6.79 -13.64
CA ARG A 149 -37.74 6.19 -13.06
C ARG A 149 -36.72 5.81 -14.13
N LEU A 150 -37.17 5.24 -15.25
CA LEU A 150 -36.28 4.89 -16.36
C LEU A 150 -35.55 6.12 -16.90
N LEU A 151 -36.28 7.20 -17.16
CA LEU A 151 -35.75 8.46 -17.67
C LEU A 151 -34.79 9.12 -16.65
N MET A 152 -35.14 9.12 -15.36
CA MET A 152 -34.27 9.66 -14.30
C MET A 152 -32.97 8.86 -14.17
N ARG A 153 -33.03 7.52 -14.16
CA ARG A 153 -31.83 6.66 -14.11
C ARG A 153 -30.85 6.90 -15.27
N ARG A 154 -31.34 7.45 -16.37
CA ARG A 154 -30.54 7.79 -17.55
C ARG A 154 -30.08 9.25 -17.57
N GLY A 155 -30.41 10.04 -16.55
CA GLY A 155 -29.85 11.36 -16.30
C GLY A 155 -30.82 12.53 -16.48
N LEU A 156 -32.09 12.32 -16.87
CA LEU A 156 -33.06 13.42 -16.86
C LEU A 156 -33.41 13.84 -15.43
N ARG A 157 -33.68 15.13 -15.29
CA ARG A 157 -34.07 15.75 -14.03
C ARG A 157 -35.44 16.38 -14.16
N LEU A 158 -36.31 16.09 -13.21
CA LEU A 158 -37.59 16.78 -13.12
C LEU A 158 -37.42 18.21 -12.60
N SER A 159 -36.34 18.47 -11.85
CA SER A 159 -35.98 19.80 -11.40
C SER A 159 -35.52 20.76 -12.51
N SER A 160 -35.16 20.25 -13.70
CA SER A 160 -34.73 21.09 -14.81
C SER A 160 -35.79 22.11 -15.22
N CYS A 161 -35.35 23.25 -15.74
CA CYS A 161 -36.28 24.29 -16.19
C CYS A 161 -36.72 24.08 -17.65
N CYS A 162 -37.96 24.45 -17.94
CA CYS A 162 -38.47 24.61 -19.29
C CYS A 162 -38.72 26.10 -19.59
N LEU A 163 -38.82 26.47 -20.86
CA LEU A 163 -38.98 27.85 -21.28
C LEU A 163 -40.43 28.16 -21.60
N GLN A 164 -40.90 29.35 -21.21
CA GLN A 164 -42.19 29.86 -21.66
C GLN A 164 -42.00 30.91 -22.76
N ARG A 165 -42.71 30.78 -23.89
CA ARG A 165 -42.56 31.63 -25.09
C ARG A 165 -42.65 33.15 -24.85
N ARG A 166 -43.35 33.58 -23.81
CA ARG A 166 -43.48 34.99 -23.37
C ARG A 166 -43.13 35.19 -21.88
N GLY A 167 -42.68 34.14 -21.21
CA GLY A 167 -42.31 34.14 -19.80
C GLY A 167 -40.82 33.85 -19.61
N GLY A 168 -40.39 33.72 -18.36
CA GLY A 168 -39.04 33.27 -18.04
C GLY A 168 -38.91 31.74 -18.04
N GLU A 169 -37.86 31.26 -17.40
CA GLU A 169 -37.67 29.84 -17.08
C GLU A 169 -38.67 29.40 -16.00
N ILE A 170 -39.27 28.22 -16.21
CA ILE A 170 -40.21 27.59 -15.29
C ILE A 170 -39.62 26.24 -14.88
N PRO A 171 -39.29 26.04 -13.59
CA PRO A 171 -38.89 24.73 -13.07
C PRO A 171 -39.94 23.66 -13.35
N GLY A 172 -39.51 22.47 -13.78
CA GLY A 172 -40.40 21.35 -14.08
C GLY A 172 -41.29 20.95 -12.91
N LEU A 173 -40.81 21.12 -11.68
CA LEU A 173 -41.57 20.87 -10.44
C LEU A 173 -42.75 21.82 -10.23
N LEU A 174 -42.78 23.00 -10.84
CA LEU A 174 -43.92 23.92 -10.76
C LEU A 174 -45.02 23.63 -11.80
N LEU A 175 -44.71 22.85 -12.84
CA LEU A 175 -45.65 22.56 -13.93
C LEU A 175 -46.95 21.88 -13.48
N PRO A 176 -46.95 20.87 -12.58
CA PRO A 176 -48.18 20.20 -12.14
C PRO A 176 -49.24 21.17 -11.62
N ARG A 177 -48.79 22.14 -10.83
CA ARG A 177 -49.63 23.17 -10.21
C ARG A 177 -50.12 24.18 -11.23
N LEU A 178 -49.21 24.71 -12.04
CA LEU A 178 -49.54 25.72 -13.05
C LEU A 178 -50.51 25.20 -14.12
N LEU A 179 -50.49 23.88 -14.38
CA LEU A 179 -51.37 23.22 -15.35
C LEU A 179 -52.64 22.63 -14.73
N GLY A 180 -52.71 22.51 -13.40
CA GLY A 180 -53.87 21.93 -12.71
C GLY A 180 -54.01 20.42 -12.94
N ASN A 181 -52.89 19.70 -12.94
CA ASN A 181 -52.81 18.27 -13.21
C ASN A 181 -53.57 17.41 -12.18
N GLN A 182 -54.22 16.35 -12.65
CA GLN A 182 -54.97 15.38 -11.83
C GLN A 182 -54.22 14.06 -11.64
N HIS A 183 -53.34 13.68 -12.56
CA HIS A 183 -52.63 12.41 -12.56
C HIS A 183 -51.14 12.56 -12.24
N ALA A 184 -50.46 13.53 -12.85
CA ALA A 184 -49.08 13.90 -12.55
C ALA A 184 -49.06 15.01 -11.48
N THR A 185 -49.57 14.69 -10.28
CA THR A 185 -49.68 15.61 -9.15
C THR A 185 -48.35 15.78 -8.43
N GLU A 186 -48.20 16.89 -7.69
CA GLU A 186 -47.02 17.15 -6.85
C GLU A 186 -46.74 15.98 -5.88
N GLU A 187 -47.76 15.46 -5.20
CA GLU A 187 -47.63 14.33 -4.25
C GLU A 187 -47.05 13.05 -4.89
N ARG A 188 -47.40 12.77 -6.16
CA ARG A 188 -46.91 11.59 -6.87
C ARG A 188 -45.48 11.79 -7.35
N LEU A 189 -45.17 12.99 -7.85
CA LEU A 189 -43.83 13.35 -8.28
C LEU A 189 -42.84 13.45 -7.11
N ASP A 190 -43.31 13.84 -5.92
CA ASP A 190 -42.51 13.89 -4.69
C ASP A 190 -41.93 12.52 -4.29
N ARG A 191 -42.59 11.42 -4.70
CA ARG A 191 -42.07 10.06 -4.48
C ARG A 191 -40.81 9.78 -5.28
N LEU A 192 -40.64 10.43 -6.42
CA LEU A 192 -39.52 10.24 -7.34
C LEU A 192 -38.33 11.16 -7.02
N LEU A 193 -38.58 12.28 -6.33
CA LEU A 193 -37.55 13.26 -5.99
C LEU A 193 -36.40 12.67 -5.17
N GLY A 194 -36.69 11.70 -4.31
CA GLY A 194 -35.66 10.99 -3.56
C GLY A 194 -34.64 10.28 -4.46
N GLU A 195 -35.12 9.62 -5.52
CA GLU A 195 -34.25 8.95 -6.50
C GLU A 195 -33.44 9.96 -7.31
N GLU A 196 -34.05 11.08 -7.73
CA GLU A 196 -33.36 12.15 -8.44
C GLU A 196 -32.18 12.69 -7.62
N VAL A 197 -32.39 13.01 -6.33
CA VAL A 197 -31.33 13.49 -5.44
C VAL A 197 -30.23 12.44 -5.26
N GLN A 198 -30.58 11.15 -5.10
CA GLN A 198 -29.55 10.09 -5.02
C GLN A 198 -28.72 9.98 -6.30
N LEU A 199 -29.35 10.10 -7.47
CA LEU A 199 -28.68 10.04 -8.76
C LEU A 199 -27.77 11.26 -8.95
N ILE A 200 -28.21 12.45 -8.57
CA ILE A 200 -27.39 13.67 -8.55
C ILE A 200 -26.17 13.45 -7.66
N ILE A 201 -26.36 12.96 -6.43
CA ILE A 201 -25.26 12.73 -5.47
C ILE A 201 -24.26 11.66 -5.98
N ARG A 202 -24.72 10.67 -6.74
CA ARG A 202 -23.85 9.64 -7.31
C ARG A 202 -23.08 10.13 -8.54
N SER A 203 -23.62 11.09 -9.28
CA SER A 203 -23.09 11.58 -10.56
C SER A 203 -21.73 12.31 -10.44
N ALA A 204 -21.02 12.43 -11.57
CA ALA A 204 -19.74 13.11 -11.66
C ALA A 204 -19.84 14.65 -11.72
N GLY A 205 -21.01 15.20 -12.12
CA GLY A 205 -21.31 16.64 -12.19
C GLY A 205 -21.93 17.24 -10.91
N LEU A 206 -21.85 16.49 -9.81
CA LEU A 206 -22.44 16.69 -8.49
C LEU A 206 -22.75 18.14 -8.09
N ALA A 207 -21.76 19.03 -8.10
CA ALA A 207 -21.87 20.33 -7.45
C ALA A 207 -22.79 21.30 -8.20
N HIS A 208 -22.71 21.35 -9.53
CA HIS A 208 -23.57 22.23 -10.33
C HIS A 208 -25.02 21.77 -10.26
N ASP A 209 -25.19 20.47 -10.43
CA ASP A 209 -26.47 19.78 -10.54
C ASP A 209 -27.27 19.84 -9.23
N LEU A 210 -26.60 19.61 -8.10
CA LEU A 210 -27.21 19.73 -6.78
C LEU A 210 -27.53 21.18 -6.44
N ASN A 211 -26.68 22.13 -6.84
CA ASN A 211 -26.95 23.55 -6.60
C ASN A 211 -28.18 24.03 -7.39
N GLU A 212 -28.31 23.63 -8.66
CA GLU A 212 -29.51 23.90 -9.48
C GLU A 212 -30.78 23.35 -8.81
N PHE A 213 -30.72 22.09 -8.34
CA PHE A 213 -31.83 21.49 -7.60
C PHE A 213 -32.18 22.29 -6.33
N LEU A 214 -31.18 22.68 -5.53
CA LEU A 214 -31.38 23.46 -4.31
C LEU A 214 -31.93 24.86 -4.57
N GLU A 215 -31.54 25.50 -5.68
CA GLU A 215 -32.10 26.77 -6.13
C GLU A 215 -33.59 26.63 -6.45
N VAL A 216 -33.98 25.58 -7.17
CA VAL A 216 -35.39 25.27 -7.45
C VAL A 216 -36.17 25.04 -6.16
N VAL A 217 -35.63 24.26 -5.22
CA VAL A 217 -36.25 24.05 -3.90
C VAL A 217 -36.41 25.37 -3.14
N SER A 218 -35.45 26.28 -3.23
CA SER A 218 -35.54 27.60 -2.60
C SER A 218 -36.66 28.46 -3.18
N VAL A 219 -36.93 28.34 -4.49
CA VAL A 219 -38.06 29.00 -5.17
C VAL A 219 -39.37 28.41 -4.68
N LEU A 220 -39.48 27.07 -4.61
CA LEU A 220 -40.65 26.36 -4.09
C LEU A 220 -40.95 26.77 -2.63
N ARG A 221 -39.92 26.91 -1.79
CA ARG A 221 -40.07 27.29 -0.38
C ARG A 221 -40.63 28.70 -0.17
N ARG A 222 -40.43 29.61 -1.13
CA ARG A 222 -41.03 30.97 -1.08
C ARG A 222 -42.53 30.95 -1.38
N ASP A 223 -43.01 29.90 -2.04
CA ASP A 223 -44.42 29.72 -2.36
C ASP A 223 -45.05 28.82 -1.28
N HIS A 224 -45.79 29.41 -0.33
CA HIS A 224 -46.22 28.76 0.92
C HIS A 224 -47.26 27.64 0.77
N ASP A 225 -47.63 27.29 -0.46
CA ASP A 225 -48.76 26.39 -0.77
C ASP A 225 -48.31 25.14 -1.55
N VAL A 226 -47.00 24.86 -1.58
CA VAL A 226 -46.39 23.72 -2.28
C VAL A 226 -46.41 22.46 -1.41
N THR A 227 -46.77 21.32 -1.99
CA THR A 227 -46.91 20.04 -1.25
C THR A 227 -45.64 19.19 -1.20
N TYR A 228 -44.60 19.51 -1.99
CA TYR A 228 -43.33 18.78 -2.00
C TYR A 228 -42.63 18.76 -0.63
N ARG A 229 -42.11 17.59 -0.23
CA ARG A 229 -41.37 17.43 1.04
C ARG A 229 -40.11 18.27 1.08
N CYS A 230 -39.39 18.35 -0.06
CA CYS A 230 -38.15 19.10 -0.19
C CYS A 230 -38.32 20.61 0.07
N ALA A 231 -39.49 21.19 -0.21
CA ALA A 231 -39.77 22.61 0.02
C ALA A 231 -39.86 22.95 1.52
N ASN A 232 -40.42 22.02 2.31
CA ASN A 232 -40.52 22.16 3.76
C ASN A 232 -39.20 21.82 4.44
N ASP A 233 -38.59 20.70 4.06
CA ASP A 233 -37.39 20.15 4.64
C ASP A 233 -36.43 19.66 3.54
N ILE A 234 -35.29 20.34 3.41
CA ILE A 234 -34.29 20.05 2.38
C ILE A 234 -33.62 18.69 2.63
N ASP A 235 -33.55 18.25 3.89
CA ASP A 235 -32.92 16.98 4.28
C ASP A 235 -33.95 15.86 4.47
N PHE A 236 -35.02 15.87 3.68
CA PHE A 236 -36.10 14.89 3.77
C PHE A 236 -35.59 13.44 3.62
N PRO A 237 -36.25 12.46 4.26
CA PRO A 237 -35.88 11.04 4.15
C PRO A 237 -36.16 10.51 2.74
N ILE A 238 -35.17 9.82 2.15
CA ILE A 238 -35.18 9.47 0.72
C ILE A 238 -36.08 8.26 0.39
N ARG A 239 -36.62 7.53 1.39
CA ARG A 239 -37.47 6.35 1.16
C ARG A 239 -38.95 6.70 0.97
N GLU A 240 -39.64 5.84 0.22
CA GLU A 240 -41.09 5.83 0.06
C GLU A 240 -41.80 5.41 1.38
N PRO A 241 -42.99 5.95 1.67
CA PRO A 241 -43.88 5.32 2.62
C PRO A 241 -44.29 3.93 2.10
N GLU A 242 -44.09 2.87 2.88
CA GLU A 242 -44.56 1.53 2.49
C GLU A 242 -46.09 1.54 2.28
N PRO A 243 -46.62 0.82 1.27
CA PRO A 243 -48.06 0.69 1.11
C PRO A 243 -48.66 0.07 2.36
N GLU A 244 -49.76 0.67 2.86
CA GLU A 244 -50.51 0.18 4.02
C GLU A 244 -50.86 -1.31 3.82
N GLY A 245 -50.19 -2.22 4.55
CA GLY A 245 -50.43 -3.67 4.48
C GLY A 245 -49.23 -4.56 4.12
N SER A 246 -48.03 -4.02 3.94
CA SER A 246 -46.79 -4.79 3.81
C SER A 246 -46.50 -5.66 5.06
N GLU A 247 -46.24 -6.96 4.88
CA GLU A 247 -45.82 -7.88 5.96
C GLU A 247 -44.48 -7.47 6.62
N ASN A 248 -43.76 -6.50 6.03
CA ASN A 248 -42.52 -5.91 6.55
C ASN A 248 -42.71 -4.60 7.35
N ALA A 249 -43.95 -4.18 7.63
CA ALA A 249 -44.31 -2.95 8.36
C ALA A 249 -43.79 -2.82 9.81
N GLY A 250 -42.85 -3.69 10.24
CA GLY A 250 -42.17 -3.65 11.54
C GLY A 250 -40.64 -3.68 11.47
N ARG A 251 -40.02 -3.70 10.28
CA ARG A 251 -38.57 -3.48 10.15
C ARG A 251 -38.31 -1.99 9.92
N GLU A 252 -38.30 -1.24 11.02
CA GLU A 252 -37.93 0.18 11.06
C GLU A 252 -36.45 0.38 10.64
N GLU A 253 -36.13 0.22 9.36
CA GLU A 253 -34.90 0.77 8.79
C GLU A 253 -35.14 2.26 8.54
N GLU A 254 -34.64 3.10 9.45
CA GLU A 254 -34.63 4.56 9.32
C GLU A 254 -34.02 4.94 7.97
N ALA A 255 -34.82 5.57 7.11
CA ALA A 255 -34.38 5.96 5.78
C ALA A 255 -33.30 7.05 5.87
N PRO A 256 -32.19 6.93 5.11
CA PRO A 256 -31.17 7.97 5.10
C PRO A 256 -31.74 9.26 4.51
N THR A 257 -31.33 10.38 5.08
CA THR A 257 -31.57 11.70 4.51
C THR A 257 -30.58 12.04 3.42
N ALA A 258 -30.80 13.12 2.68
CA ALA A 258 -29.89 13.58 1.63
C ALA A 258 -28.46 13.80 2.14
N LEU A 259 -28.32 14.42 3.31
CA LEU A 259 -27.04 14.69 3.97
C LEU A 259 -26.35 13.39 4.40
N LEU A 260 -27.09 12.49 5.06
CA LEU A 260 -26.56 11.20 5.51
C LEU A 260 -26.13 10.33 4.33
N PHE A 261 -26.91 10.32 3.25
CA PHE A 261 -26.56 9.62 2.02
C PHE A 261 -25.31 10.21 1.34
N ALA A 262 -25.19 11.55 1.28
CA ALA A 262 -24.00 12.21 0.75
C ALA A 262 -22.73 11.90 1.57
N ALA A 263 -22.85 11.89 2.90
CA ALA A 263 -21.76 11.51 3.80
C ALA A 263 -21.39 10.04 3.62
N GLN A 264 -22.37 9.13 3.55
CA GLN A 264 -22.15 7.70 3.31
C GLN A 264 -21.47 7.44 1.96
N ALA A 265 -21.85 8.20 0.92
CA ALA A 265 -21.26 8.11 -0.41
C ALA A 265 -19.86 8.76 -0.51
N GLY A 266 -19.38 9.48 0.51
CA GLY A 266 -18.08 10.16 0.47
C GLY A 266 -18.07 11.40 -0.43
N ARG A 267 -19.19 12.12 -0.55
CA ARG A 267 -19.32 13.29 -1.43
C ARG A 267 -19.23 14.59 -0.63
N CYS A 268 -18.00 15.01 -0.28
CA CYS A 268 -17.75 16.19 0.57
C CYS A 268 -18.40 17.47 0.04
N GLU A 269 -18.34 17.71 -1.28
CA GLU A 269 -18.96 18.89 -1.89
C GLU A 269 -20.50 18.90 -1.74
N ALA A 270 -21.16 17.74 -1.87
CA ALA A 270 -22.61 17.64 -1.67
C ALA A 270 -22.97 17.87 -0.20
N VAL A 271 -22.21 17.28 0.74
CA VAL A 271 -22.39 17.53 2.18
C VAL A 271 -22.31 19.03 2.47
N ARG A 272 -21.28 19.70 1.95
CA ARG A 272 -21.11 21.15 2.09
C ARG A 272 -22.30 21.93 1.54
N LEU A 273 -22.76 21.64 0.32
CA LEU A 273 -23.89 22.34 -0.31
C LEU A 273 -25.20 22.15 0.47
N LEU A 274 -25.48 20.92 0.93
CA LEU A 274 -26.67 20.61 1.72
C LEU A 274 -26.65 21.34 3.07
N LEU A 275 -25.50 21.42 3.75
CA LEU A 275 -25.37 22.18 4.99
C LEU A 275 -25.59 23.68 4.78
N TYR A 276 -25.04 24.27 3.70
CA TYR A 276 -25.31 25.67 3.34
C TYR A 276 -26.80 25.93 3.07
N ALA A 277 -27.51 24.94 2.50
CA ALA A 277 -28.94 25.03 2.27
C ALA A 277 -29.77 24.89 3.57
N GLY A 278 -29.17 24.43 4.67
CA GLY A 278 -29.81 24.26 5.97
C GLY A 278 -30.25 22.83 6.26
N ALA A 279 -29.57 21.83 5.71
CA ALA A 279 -29.76 20.43 6.09
C ALA A 279 -29.44 20.19 7.57
N ASP A 280 -30.21 19.30 8.20
CA ASP A 280 -30.11 19.03 9.63
C ASP A 280 -29.06 17.96 9.93
N ALA A 281 -27.90 18.40 10.41
CA ALA A 281 -26.80 17.51 10.78
C ALA A 281 -27.06 16.63 12.02
N ALA A 282 -28.10 16.93 12.81
CA ALA A 282 -28.41 16.17 14.02
C ALA A 282 -29.12 14.85 13.72
N ARG A 283 -29.59 14.65 12.48
CA ARG A 283 -30.28 13.42 12.07
C ARG A 283 -29.33 12.23 12.08
N SER A 284 -29.84 11.11 12.57
CA SER A 284 -29.12 9.85 12.66
C SER A 284 -29.74 8.79 11.77
N MET A 285 -28.93 7.87 11.31
CA MET A 285 -29.37 6.61 10.70
C MET A 285 -28.67 5.42 11.34
N ARG A 286 -29.20 4.22 11.09
CA ARG A 286 -28.57 2.98 11.52
C ARG A 286 -27.47 2.59 10.54
N GLN A 287 -26.25 2.44 11.04
CA GLN A 287 -25.08 1.98 10.28
C GLN A 287 -24.61 0.63 10.83
N VAL A 288 -24.30 -0.29 9.92
CA VAL A 288 -23.78 -1.61 10.25
C VAL A 288 -22.26 -1.59 10.15
N LEU A 289 -21.57 -2.05 11.19
CA LEU A 289 -20.13 -2.21 11.24
C LEU A 289 -19.79 -3.68 11.57
N ALA A 290 -18.97 -4.31 10.74
CA ALA A 290 -18.43 -5.63 11.04
C ALA A 290 -17.28 -5.49 12.05
N MET A 291 -17.41 -6.13 13.21
CA MET A 291 -16.36 -6.13 14.24
C MET A 291 -15.38 -7.28 13.98
N ASP A 292 -15.93 -8.50 13.89
CA ASP A 292 -15.21 -9.75 13.64
C ASP A 292 -16.04 -10.65 12.72
N ASP A 293 -15.49 -11.78 12.26
CA ASP A 293 -16.18 -12.79 11.41
C ASP A 293 -17.54 -13.26 11.96
N ARG A 294 -17.80 -13.07 13.25
CA ARG A 294 -19.01 -13.53 13.95
C ARG A 294 -19.76 -12.43 14.69
N ARG A 295 -19.34 -11.16 14.62
CA ARG A 295 -19.95 -10.08 15.41
C ARG A 295 -20.22 -8.86 14.55
N VAL A 296 -21.43 -8.33 14.66
CA VAL A 296 -21.87 -7.16 13.92
C VAL A 296 -22.37 -6.11 14.90
N MET A 297 -21.86 -4.88 14.77
CA MET A 297 -22.28 -3.73 15.56
C MET A 297 -23.24 -2.86 14.75
N LEU A 298 -24.42 -2.59 15.31
CA LEU A 298 -25.38 -1.62 14.80
C LEU A 298 -25.18 -0.30 15.54
N LEU A 299 -24.76 0.73 14.84
CA LEU A 299 -24.52 2.08 15.37
C LEU A 299 -25.65 3.02 14.96
N GLN A 300 -26.04 3.94 15.84
CA GLN A 300 -26.81 5.12 15.45
C GLN A 300 -25.84 6.24 15.10
N THR A 301 -25.71 6.55 13.81
CA THR A 301 -24.68 7.45 13.28
C THR A 301 -25.25 8.69 12.62
N GLN A 302 -24.70 9.84 12.96
CA GLN A 302 -24.87 11.12 12.26
C GLN A 302 -23.83 11.29 11.13
N ALA A 303 -23.94 12.37 10.36
CA ALA A 303 -23.05 12.65 9.23
C ALA A 303 -21.54 12.65 9.61
N VAL A 304 -21.18 13.23 10.76
CA VAL A 304 -19.77 13.29 11.22
C VAL A 304 -19.23 11.91 11.57
N GLN A 305 -20.06 11.09 12.20
CA GLN A 305 -19.69 9.73 12.60
C GLN A 305 -19.51 8.84 11.36
N LEU A 306 -20.33 9.02 10.32
CA LEU A 306 -20.14 8.36 9.03
C LEU A 306 -18.84 8.79 8.33
N ALA A 307 -18.49 10.08 8.37
CA ALA A 307 -17.24 10.58 7.83
C ALA A 307 -16.01 9.95 8.51
N VAL A 308 -16.05 9.84 9.85
CA VAL A 308 -15.01 9.17 10.64
C VAL A 308 -14.90 7.69 10.31
N LEU A 309 -16.03 6.97 10.23
CA LEU A 309 -16.04 5.54 9.88
C LEU A 309 -15.46 5.27 8.49
N ARG A 310 -15.47 6.25 7.60
CA ARG A 310 -14.87 6.17 6.26
C ARG A 310 -13.39 6.55 6.21
N GLY A 311 -12.85 7.17 7.26
CA GLY A 311 -11.49 7.70 7.23
C GLY A 311 -11.33 9.02 6.46
N ASP A 312 -12.41 9.76 6.20
CA ASP A 312 -12.38 10.97 5.36
C ASP A 312 -12.14 12.23 6.19
N LEU A 313 -10.86 12.60 6.38
CA LEU A 313 -10.46 13.77 7.16
C LEU A 313 -11.08 15.07 6.67
N VAL A 314 -11.12 15.27 5.34
CA VAL A 314 -11.59 16.51 4.72
C VAL A 314 -13.07 16.72 5.02
N MET A 315 -13.86 15.64 4.96
CA MET A 315 -15.27 15.70 5.30
C MET A 315 -15.49 16.00 6.80
N VAL A 316 -14.67 15.42 7.68
CA VAL A 316 -14.77 15.69 9.13
C VAL A 316 -14.46 17.15 9.44
N GLU A 317 -13.37 17.70 8.90
CA GLU A 317 -13.02 19.13 9.07
C GLU A 317 -14.14 20.05 8.58
N GLN A 318 -14.74 19.74 7.43
CA GLN A 318 -15.87 20.50 6.90
C GLN A 318 -17.08 20.45 7.82
N LEU A 319 -17.44 19.26 8.32
CA LEU A 319 -18.58 19.11 9.21
C LEU A 319 -18.38 19.85 10.54
N LEU A 320 -17.18 19.79 11.12
CA LEU A 320 -16.84 20.56 12.32
C LEU A 320 -16.84 22.07 12.07
N PHE A 321 -16.47 22.51 10.86
CA PHE A 321 -16.57 23.92 10.45
C PHE A 321 -18.01 24.44 10.45
N PHE A 322 -19.01 23.58 10.20
CA PHE A 322 -20.44 23.93 10.30
C PHE A 322 -21.00 23.83 11.74
N ASP A 323 -20.18 24.14 12.74
CA ASP A 323 -20.52 24.16 14.17
C ASP A 323 -21.05 22.83 14.73
N ILE A 324 -20.75 21.70 14.08
CA ILE A 324 -21.08 20.38 14.62
C ILE A 324 -20.08 20.04 15.74
N SER A 325 -20.57 19.77 16.94
CA SER A 325 -19.70 19.61 18.11
C SER A 325 -18.82 18.35 18.05
N PRO A 326 -17.51 18.44 18.28
CA PRO A 326 -16.59 17.27 18.27
C PRO A 326 -16.88 16.27 19.41
N ASP A 327 -17.52 16.72 20.48
CA ASP A 327 -17.91 15.90 21.65
C ASP A 327 -19.16 15.02 21.40
N LEU A 328 -19.63 14.93 20.14
CA LEU A 328 -20.77 14.08 19.78
C LEU A 328 -20.50 12.60 20.06
N THR A 329 -21.48 11.95 20.69
CA THR A 329 -21.42 10.53 21.02
C THR A 329 -22.50 9.73 20.30
N CYS A 330 -22.20 8.49 19.92
CA CYS A 330 -23.18 7.53 19.44
C CYS A 330 -23.42 6.38 20.42
N SER A 331 -24.53 5.67 20.20
CA SER A 331 -24.81 4.37 20.82
C SER A 331 -24.71 3.25 19.79
N GLY A 332 -24.30 2.07 20.25
CA GLY A 332 -24.20 0.88 19.42
C GLY A 332 -24.70 -0.38 20.11
N LYS A 333 -25.17 -1.36 19.34
CA LYS A 333 -25.58 -2.67 19.82
C LYS A 333 -24.84 -3.75 19.04
N VAL A 334 -24.17 -4.67 19.73
CA VAL A 334 -23.40 -5.75 19.12
C VAL A 334 -24.22 -7.03 19.14
N PHE A 335 -24.31 -7.70 18.00
CA PHE A 335 -25.03 -8.96 17.81
C PHE A 335 -24.09 -10.09 17.39
N SER A 336 -24.36 -11.30 17.89
CA SER A 336 -23.71 -12.52 17.39
C SER A 336 -24.29 -12.91 16.03
N GLY A 337 -23.43 -13.16 15.04
CA GLY A 337 -23.80 -13.46 13.66
C GLY A 337 -24.52 -14.79 13.46
N GLN A 338 -24.45 -15.72 14.43
CA GLN A 338 -25.10 -17.03 14.34
C GLN A 338 -26.54 -17.00 14.87
N ASP A 339 -26.78 -16.34 16.01
CA ASP A 339 -28.05 -16.41 16.73
C ASP A 339 -28.82 -15.07 16.77
N LYS A 340 -28.24 -13.98 16.23
CA LYS A 340 -28.75 -12.60 16.35
C LYS A 340 -29.06 -12.19 17.79
N GLU A 341 -28.43 -12.84 18.76
CA GLU A 341 -28.55 -12.47 20.16
C GLU A 341 -27.73 -11.21 20.44
N LEU A 342 -28.30 -10.34 21.27
CA LEU A 342 -27.64 -9.12 21.72
C LEU A 342 -26.51 -9.50 22.69
N CYS A 343 -25.28 -9.22 22.27
CA CYS A 343 -24.08 -9.50 23.06
C CYS A 343 -23.68 -8.30 23.93
N GLU A 344 -23.74 -7.08 23.38
CA GLU A 344 -23.21 -5.90 24.06
C GLU A 344 -24.02 -4.66 23.70
N GLU A 345 -24.23 -3.78 24.67
CA GLU A 345 -24.79 -2.44 24.43
C GLU A 345 -23.74 -1.37 24.78
N TRP A 346 -23.49 -0.48 23.83
CA TRP A 346 -22.51 0.60 23.93
C TRP A 346 -23.24 1.94 23.96
N THR A 347 -22.87 2.80 24.90
CA THR A 347 -23.38 4.17 25.00
C THR A 347 -22.23 5.15 25.21
N GLY A 348 -22.31 6.35 24.63
CA GLY A 348 -21.28 7.38 24.81
C GLY A 348 -20.03 7.18 23.94
N LEU A 349 -20.12 6.49 22.80
CA LEU A 349 -18.99 6.32 21.89
C LEU A 349 -18.63 7.64 21.22
N SER A 350 -17.48 8.23 21.57
CA SER A 350 -16.97 9.44 20.93
C SER A 350 -16.44 9.19 19.52
N LEU A 351 -16.14 10.25 18.77
CA LEU A 351 -15.50 10.17 17.45
C LEU A 351 -14.20 9.36 17.48
N LEU A 352 -13.38 9.49 18.53
CA LEU A 352 -12.13 8.73 18.66
C LEU A 352 -12.36 7.24 18.92
N HIS A 353 -13.46 6.84 19.58
CA HIS A 353 -13.84 5.44 19.65
C HIS A 353 -14.17 4.89 18.25
N LEU A 354 -14.89 5.67 17.44
CA LEU A 354 -15.22 5.28 16.06
C LEU A 354 -13.97 5.16 15.18
N VAL A 355 -12.98 6.04 15.34
CA VAL A 355 -11.68 5.95 14.64
C VAL A 355 -10.99 4.61 14.93
N VAL A 356 -11.00 4.20 16.19
CA VAL A 356 -10.43 2.90 16.60
C VAL A 356 -11.25 1.76 16.01
N LEU A 357 -12.59 1.81 16.10
CA LEU A 357 -13.49 0.80 15.53
C LEU A 357 -13.34 0.64 14.00
N SER A 358 -13.16 1.74 13.26
CA SER A 358 -12.97 1.72 11.80
C SER A 358 -11.52 1.47 11.37
N ARG A 359 -10.59 1.29 12.33
CA ARG A 359 -9.16 1.12 12.10
C ARG A 359 -8.51 2.24 11.28
N SER A 360 -9.08 3.45 11.33
CA SER A 360 -8.66 4.62 10.56
C SER A 360 -7.68 5.49 11.34
N TYR A 361 -6.57 4.92 11.82
CA TYR A 361 -5.71 5.54 12.83
C TYR A 361 -5.01 6.84 12.39
N ASP A 362 -4.94 7.09 11.08
CA ASP A 362 -4.40 8.34 10.53
C ASP A 362 -5.23 9.57 10.97
N LEU A 363 -6.48 9.36 11.40
CA LEU A 363 -7.33 10.41 11.94
C LEU A 363 -7.04 10.74 13.41
N VAL A 364 -6.32 9.92 14.19
CA VAL A 364 -6.15 10.14 15.65
C VAL A 364 -5.45 11.47 15.94
N GLU A 365 -4.37 11.78 15.23
CA GLU A 365 -3.61 13.02 15.41
C GLU A 365 -4.39 14.26 14.95
N PRO A 366 -5.00 14.29 13.73
CA PRO A 366 -5.88 15.39 13.33
C PRO A 366 -7.08 15.59 14.27
N MET A 367 -7.73 14.52 14.73
CA MET A 367 -8.86 14.63 15.66
C MET A 367 -8.45 15.25 17.00
N LYS A 368 -7.24 14.97 17.49
CA LYS A 368 -6.69 15.62 18.67
C LYS A 368 -6.50 17.13 18.46
N GLN A 369 -6.04 17.54 17.28
CA GLN A 369 -5.90 18.96 16.92
C GLN A 369 -7.26 19.68 16.84
N LEU A 370 -8.33 18.93 16.59
CA LEU A 370 -9.72 19.40 16.52
C LEU A 370 -10.44 19.32 17.89
N ASP A 371 -9.68 19.37 18.99
CA ASP A 371 -10.17 19.32 20.38
C ASP A 371 -10.97 18.07 20.78
N CYS A 372 -10.88 16.95 20.03
CA CYS A 372 -11.47 15.69 20.46
C CYS A 372 -10.73 15.12 21.69
N ARG A 373 -11.47 14.75 22.74
CA ARG A 373 -10.90 14.22 23.99
C ARG A 373 -10.42 12.77 23.84
N LEU A 374 -9.12 12.55 24.01
CA LEU A 374 -8.51 11.21 24.06
C LEU A 374 -9.04 10.36 25.22
N GLU A 375 -9.38 10.99 26.34
CA GLU A 375 -9.90 10.34 27.55
C GLU A 375 -11.44 10.34 27.61
N ALA A 376 -12.11 10.46 26.47
CA ALA A 376 -13.56 10.27 26.42
C ALA A 376 -13.93 8.86 26.91
N VAL A 377 -15.01 8.73 27.68
CA VAL A 377 -15.42 7.44 28.26
C VAL A 377 -16.72 6.97 27.63
N ALA A 378 -16.66 5.80 26.98
CA ALA A 378 -17.83 5.04 26.57
C ALA A 378 -18.19 4.01 27.65
N LYS A 379 -19.48 3.65 27.74
CA LYS A 379 -19.97 2.61 28.63
C LYS A 379 -20.38 1.39 27.82
N GLN A 380 -19.72 0.28 28.06
CA GLN A 380 -20.06 -1.03 27.53
C GLN A 380 -20.87 -1.79 28.58
N ARG A 381 -22.02 -2.32 28.19
CA ARG A 381 -22.89 -3.13 29.03
C ARG A 381 -22.98 -4.54 28.45
N LEU A 382 -22.58 -5.51 29.25
CA LEU A 382 -22.66 -6.93 28.92
C LEU A 382 -24.02 -7.53 29.35
N PRO A 383 -24.39 -8.73 28.85
CA PRO A 383 -25.70 -9.34 29.10
C PRO A 383 -25.90 -9.72 30.58
N ASP A 384 -24.80 -9.93 31.30
CA ASP A 384 -24.77 -10.18 32.74
C ASP A 384 -25.06 -8.92 33.59
N GLY A 385 -25.22 -7.77 32.94
CA GLY A 385 -25.50 -6.49 33.58
C GLY A 385 -24.26 -5.74 34.06
N THR A 386 -23.05 -6.27 33.83
CA THR A 386 -21.81 -5.56 34.12
C THR A 386 -21.66 -4.36 33.19
N VAL A 387 -21.24 -3.23 33.74
CA VAL A 387 -20.98 -1.99 32.99
C VAL A 387 -19.51 -1.64 33.15
N THR A 388 -18.80 -1.61 32.04
CA THR A 388 -17.38 -1.24 31.97
C THR A 388 -17.23 0.12 31.31
N GLU A 389 -16.39 0.97 31.91
CA GLU A 389 -15.98 2.24 31.32
C GLU A 389 -14.76 2.00 30.43
N VAL A 390 -14.85 2.43 29.18
CA VAL A 390 -13.90 2.13 28.13
C VAL A 390 -13.49 3.45 27.48
N THR A 391 -12.19 3.77 27.49
CA THR A 391 -11.62 4.86 26.69
C THR A 391 -11.22 4.37 25.30
N PRO A 392 -10.93 5.23 24.31
CA PRO A 392 -10.42 4.81 23.00
C PRO A 392 -9.19 3.91 23.09
N LEU A 393 -8.26 4.19 24.02
CA LEU A 393 -7.11 3.32 24.27
C LEU A 393 -7.52 1.98 24.88
N HIS A 394 -8.42 1.96 25.88
CA HIS A 394 -8.96 0.70 26.40
C HIS A 394 -9.63 -0.11 25.28
N LEU A 395 -10.38 0.54 24.37
CA LEU A 395 -11.05 -0.12 23.25
C LEU A 395 -10.03 -0.74 22.28
N ALA A 396 -8.97 -0.03 21.93
CA ALA A 396 -7.89 -0.57 21.08
C ALA A 396 -7.25 -1.81 21.73
N VAL A 397 -7.03 -1.77 23.05
CA VAL A 397 -6.58 -2.94 23.82
C VAL A 397 -7.60 -4.07 23.74
N LEU A 398 -8.90 -3.76 23.86
CA LEU A 398 -9.99 -4.74 23.78
C LEU A 398 -10.16 -5.39 22.40
N MET A 399 -9.65 -4.77 21.34
CA MET A 399 -9.63 -5.33 19.98
C MET A 399 -8.31 -6.02 19.62
N GLU A 400 -7.35 -6.12 20.54
CA GLU A 400 -6.00 -6.66 20.28
C GLU A 400 -5.21 -5.87 19.22
N ASP A 401 -5.53 -4.60 19.08
CA ASP A 401 -5.02 -3.75 18.00
C ASP A 401 -3.80 -2.92 18.47
N ALA A 402 -2.62 -3.41 18.11
CA ALA A 402 -1.34 -2.79 18.47
C ALA A 402 -1.16 -1.41 17.81
N LYS A 403 -1.57 -1.28 16.55
CA LYS A 403 -1.43 -0.02 15.79
C LYS A 403 -2.27 1.10 16.39
N GLY A 404 -3.53 0.79 16.70
CA GLY A 404 -4.42 1.73 17.38
C GLY A 404 -3.89 2.14 18.74
N CYS A 405 -3.36 1.20 19.53
CA CYS A 405 -2.76 1.50 20.82
C CYS A 405 -1.54 2.41 20.70
N THR A 406 -0.60 2.10 19.79
CA THR A 406 0.61 2.91 19.62
C THR A 406 0.28 4.34 19.20
N ARG A 407 -0.64 4.52 18.25
CA ARG A 407 -1.09 5.86 17.84
C ARG A 407 -1.76 6.64 18.96
N CYS A 408 -2.59 5.99 19.78
CA CYS A 408 -3.19 6.63 20.95
C CYS A 408 -2.14 7.05 21.98
N ILE A 409 -1.16 6.19 22.26
CA ILE A 409 -0.08 6.47 23.23
C ILE A 409 0.83 7.59 22.70
N ASP A 410 1.18 7.60 21.41
CA ASP A 410 1.97 8.68 20.80
C ASP A 410 1.24 10.02 20.85
N CYS A 411 -0.08 9.99 20.76
CA CYS A 411 -0.94 11.16 20.95
C CYS A 411 -1.08 11.56 22.43
N GLY A 412 -0.51 10.81 23.38
CA GLY A 412 -0.48 11.14 24.80
C GLY A 412 -1.67 10.63 25.60
N ALA A 413 -2.33 9.55 25.17
CA ALA A 413 -3.37 8.90 25.96
C ALA A 413 -2.83 8.34 27.28
N GLU A 414 -3.61 8.45 28.36
CA GLU A 414 -3.21 7.99 29.69
C GLU A 414 -3.32 6.47 29.82
N VAL A 415 -2.26 5.83 30.29
CA VAL A 415 -2.23 4.39 30.56
C VAL A 415 -2.59 4.15 32.03
N THR A 416 -3.86 3.86 32.31
CA THR A 416 -4.32 3.46 33.65
C THR A 416 -3.93 2.01 33.97
N GLU A 417 -3.95 1.63 35.25
CA GLU A 417 -3.66 0.25 35.66
C GLU A 417 -4.65 -0.77 35.07
N THR A 418 -5.91 -0.38 34.86
CA THR A 418 -6.93 -1.24 34.21
C THR A 418 -6.58 -1.57 32.76
N ILE A 419 -6.09 -0.58 31.99
CA ILE A 419 -5.59 -0.79 30.62
C ILE A 419 -4.42 -1.76 30.66
N ARG A 420 -3.47 -1.53 31.58
CA ARG A 420 -2.27 -2.34 31.70
C ARG A 420 -2.62 -3.79 32.03
N GLU A 421 -3.49 -4.04 33.00
CA GLU A 421 -3.94 -5.39 33.37
C GLU A 421 -4.63 -6.10 32.19
N ALA A 422 -5.52 -5.42 31.47
CA ALA A 422 -6.20 -5.97 30.29
C ALA A 422 -5.22 -6.28 29.15
N ALA A 423 -4.24 -5.39 28.92
CA ALA A 423 -3.23 -5.57 27.89
C ALA A 423 -2.25 -6.70 28.22
N LEU A 424 -1.89 -6.90 29.49
CA LEU A 424 -0.99 -7.97 29.92
C LEU A 424 -1.58 -9.37 29.72
N GLN A 425 -2.92 -9.50 29.69
CA GLN A 425 -3.60 -10.75 29.38
C GLN A 425 -3.60 -11.07 27.87
N ARG A 426 -3.39 -10.08 27.01
CA ARG A 426 -3.46 -10.20 25.56
C ARG A 426 -2.07 -10.37 24.96
N ARG A 427 -1.85 -11.47 24.26
CA ARG A 427 -0.52 -11.83 23.72
C ARG A 427 0.13 -10.70 22.88
N PRO A 428 -0.54 -10.04 21.91
CA PRO A 428 0.14 -9.05 21.06
C PRO A 428 0.49 -7.73 21.76
N LEU A 429 -0.18 -7.40 22.87
CA LEU A 429 -0.02 -6.12 23.56
C LEU A 429 0.83 -6.23 24.83
N ARG A 430 1.09 -7.45 25.30
CA ARG A 430 1.78 -7.71 26.56
C ARG A 430 3.14 -7.02 26.65
N GLU A 431 3.92 -7.05 25.57
CA GLU A 431 5.26 -6.43 25.52
C GLU A 431 5.19 -4.91 25.56
N MET A 432 4.26 -4.32 24.79
CA MET A 432 4.04 -2.87 24.71
C MET A 432 3.74 -2.22 26.07
N PHE A 433 3.10 -2.95 26.97
CA PHE A 433 2.73 -2.48 28.32
C PHE A 433 3.65 -2.99 29.44
N GLY A 434 4.87 -3.46 29.10
CA GLY A 434 5.91 -3.84 30.07
C GLY A 434 5.81 -5.26 30.63
N GLY A 435 5.01 -6.13 30.00
CA GLY A 435 4.97 -7.55 30.29
C GLY A 435 6.11 -8.33 29.63
N SER A 436 6.18 -9.64 29.90
CA SER A 436 7.20 -10.50 29.26
C SER A 436 6.98 -10.55 27.75
N SER A 437 8.04 -10.31 26.98
CA SER A 437 8.05 -10.40 25.52
C SER A 437 7.59 -11.79 25.04
N PRO A 438 6.44 -11.92 24.36
CA PRO A 438 5.99 -13.18 23.77
C PRO A 438 6.65 -13.45 22.42
N ILE A 439 7.37 -12.47 21.88
CA ILE A 439 8.00 -12.52 20.57
C ILE A 439 9.27 -13.35 20.64
N SER A 440 9.28 -14.39 19.83
CA SER A 440 10.36 -15.35 19.68
C SER A 440 11.31 -14.93 18.57
N LEU A 441 12.47 -15.59 18.49
CA LEU A 441 13.39 -15.46 17.36
C LEU A 441 12.67 -15.74 16.03
N GLN A 442 11.76 -16.72 16.00
CA GLN A 442 11.04 -17.14 14.80
C GLN A 442 10.13 -16.05 14.25
N ASP A 443 9.49 -15.27 15.13
CA ASP A 443 8.61 -14.16 14.74
C ASP A 443 9.42 -13.03 14.08
N TRP A 444 10.62 -12.73 14.60
CA TRP A 444 11.53 -11.75 14.00
C TRP A 444 12.08 -12.21 12.65
N VAL A 445 12.47 -13.49 12.55
CA VAL A 445 12.92 -14.07 11.27
C VAL A 445 11.80 -14.00 10.23
N GLU A 446 10.58 -14.37 10.61
CA GLU A 446 9.43 -14.28 9.72
C GLU A 446 9.15 -12.85 9.27
N ALA A 447 9.10 -11.89 10.19
CA ALA A 447 8.79 -10.51 9.85
C ALA A 447 9.84 -9.87 8.93
N ILE A 448 11.13 -10.17 9.13
CA ILE A 448 12.22 -9.68 8.28
C ILE A 448 12.21 -10.35 6.90
N LEU A 449 11.66 -11.55 6.77
CA LEU A 449 11.66 -12.32 5.52
C LEU A 449 10.37 -12.15 4.69
N MET A 450 9.22 -11.91 5.33
CA MET A 450 7.92 -11.80 4.68
C MET A 450 7.67 -10.41 4.07
N GLY A 451 8.25 -9.35 4.64
CA GLY A 451 8.23 -8.02 4.04
C GLY A 451 8.12 -6.84 5.02
N PRO A 452 8.06 -5.60 4.50
CA PRO A 452 8.06 -4.40 5.32
C PRO A 452 6.80 -4.25 6.18
N GLU A 453 5.65 -4.74 5.73
CA GLU A 453 4.38 -4.67 6.47
C GLU A 453 4.45 -5.48 7.77
N THR A 454 4.92 -6.72 7.72
CA THR A 454 5.07 -7.59 8.89
C THR A 454 6.12 -7.08 9.88
N LEU A 455 7.21 -6.49 9.39
CA LEU A 455 8.20 -5.84 10.26
C LEU A 455 7.60 -4.60 10.92
N GLN A 456 6.84 -3.81 10.18
CA GLN A 456 6.17 -2.64 10.72
C GLN A 456 5.16 -3.01 11.80
N GLU A 457 4.40 -4.09 11.64
CA GLU A 457 3.51 -4.61 12.68
C GLU A 457 4.26 -4.97 13.97
N LEU A 458 5.43 -5.60 13.88
CA LEU A 458 6.27 -5.88 15.05
C LEU A 458 6.85 -4.61 15.68
N LEU A 459 7.21 -3.60 14.88
CA LEU A 459 7.68 -2.31 15.38
C LEU A 459 6.56 -1.54 16.09
N GLU A 460 5.35 -1.60 15.54
CA GLU A 460 4.14 -0.98 16.10
C GLU A 460 3.74 -1.61 17.45
N GLN A 461 4.18 -2.84 17.77
CA GLN A 461 4.02 -3.46 19.09
C GLN A 461 5.01 -2.94 20.16
N ARG A 462 5.84 -1.92 19.85
CA ARG A 462 6.89 -1.35 20.74
C ARG A 462 7.80 -2.42 21.35
N THR A 463 8.24 -3.32 20.49
CA THR A 463 9.01 -4.50 20.87
C THR A 463 10.42 -4.12 21.28
N ASP A 464 11.02 -4.88 22.19
CA ASP A 464 12.38 -4.61 22.64
C ASP A 464 13.37 -4.97 21.52
N LEU A 465 13.77 -3.94 20.78
CA LEU A 465 14.74 -4.02 19.69
C LEU A 465 16.14 -4.44 20.16
N ASN A 466 16.39 -4.46 21.49
CA ASN A 466 17.68 -4.84 22.06
C ASN A 466 17.66 -6.23 22.70
N LYS A 467 16.52 -6.94 22.64
CA LYS A 467 16.41 -8.29 23.16
C LYS A 467 17.38 -9.22 22.45
N ALA A 468 18.17 -9.92 23.26
CA ALA A 468 19.10 -10.94 22.81
C ALA A 468 18.38 -12.29 22.64
N PHE A 469 18.70 -12.98 21.55
CA PHE A 469 18.20 -14.29 21.19
C PHE A 469 19.37 -15.23 20.87
N ALA A 470 19.18 -16.52 21.12
CA ALA A 470 20.10 -17.57 20.71
C ALA A 470 19.68 -18.13 19.35
N TRP A 471 20.61 -18.19 18.40
CA TRP A 471 20.42 -18.84 17.10
C TRP A 471 20.63 -20.36 17.23
N PRO A 472 19.84 -21.19 16.51
CA PRO A 472 19.97 -22.64 16.57
C PRO A 472 21.37 -23.15 16.21
N ILE A 473 21.70 -24.31 16.76
CA ILE A 473 23.07 -24.86 16.82
C ILE A 473 23.41 -25.67 15.56
N SER A 474 22.40 -26.31 14.95
CA SER A 474 22.58 -27.18 13.79
C SER A 474 22.08 -26.55 12.49
N GLY A 475 22.76 -26.88 11.38
CA GLY A 475 22.33 -26.48 10.03
C GLY A 475 20.96 -27.06 9.65
N GLU A 476 20.57 -28.20 10.23
CA GLU A 476 19.23 -28.79 10.05
C GLU A 476 18.14 -28.01 10.80
N GLU A 477 18.39 -27.56 12.03
CA GLU A 477 17.45 -26.68 12.77
C GLU A 477 17.30 -25.31 12.09
N ALA A 478 18.40 -24.72 11.61
CA ALA A 478 18.37 -23.48 10.84
C ALA A 478 17.60 -23.66 9.52
N LYS A 479 17.76 -24.82 8.87
CA LYS A 479 17.05 -25.18 7.66
C LYS A 479 15.55 -25.38 7.92
N GLU A 480 15.15 -26.07 8.99
CA GLU A 480 13.74 -26.22 9.36
C GLU A 480 13.07 -24.86 9.66
N LEU A 481 13.80 -23.96 10.33
CA LEU A 481 13.32 -22.59 10.62
C LEU A 481 13.11 -21.76 9.33
N LEU A 482 13.94 -21.97 8.31
CA LEU A 482 13.91 -21.25 7.03
C LEU A 482 13.02 -21.91 5.96
N GLU A 483 12.90 -23.24 5.93
CA GLU A 483 12.13 -24.01 4.92
C GLU A 483 10.62 -23.98 5.16
N GLY A 484 10.18 -23.77 6.40
CA GLY A 484 8.75 -23.69 6.74
C GLY A 484 8.07 -22.37 6.34
N LYS A 485 8.81 -21.38 5.83
CA LYS A 485 8.32 -20.03 5.54
C LYS A 485 8.36 -19.82 4.03
N ALA A 486 7.20 -19.50 3.43
CA ALA A 486 7.02 -19.32 1.99
C ALA A 486 7.75 -18.06 1.49
N LEU A 487 9.07 -18.13 1.43
CA LEU A 487 9.92 -17.11 0.87
C LEU A 487 9.68 -17.01 -0.63
N SER A 488 9.64 -15.78 -1.14
CA SER A 488 9.39 -15.48 -2.56
C SER A 488 10.49 -16.02 -3.49
N SER A 489 11.64 -16.44 -2.95
CA SER A 489 12.72 -17.03 -3.74
C SER A 489 13.38 -18.22 -3.03
N SER A 490 13.42 -19.38 -3.70
CA SER A 490 14.19 -20.55 -3.25
C SER A 490 15.70 -20.33 -3.33
N ALA A 491 16.14 -19.34 -4.11
CA ALA A 491 17.56 -19.04 -4.30
C ALA A 491 18.18 -18.26 -3.13
N THR A 492 17.37 -17.52 -2.35
CA THR A 492 17.84 -16.84 -1.13
C THR A 492 17.92 -17.79 0.04
N THR A 493 16.96 -18.72 0.17
CA THR A 493 17.03 -19.79 1.19
C THR A 493 18.22 -20.69 0.97
N GLU A 494 18.47 -21.15 -0.26
CA GLU A 494 19.63 -21.99 -0.59
C GLU A 494 20.94 -21.26 -0.28
N ARG A 495 21.06 -19.98 -0.64
CA ARG A 495 22.25 -19.16 -0.33
C ARG A 495 22.46 -18.94 1.17
N LEU A 496 21.40 -18.65 1.93
CA LEU A 496 21.49 -18.49 3.38
C LEU A 496 21.85 -19.82 4.04
N VAL A 497 21.19 -20.91 3.66
CA VAL A 497 21.49 -22.25 4.17
C VAL A 497 22.92 -22.67 3.82
N GLU A 498 23.43 -22.38 2.61
CA GLU A 498 24.83 -22.65 2.24
C GLU A 498 25.83 -21.79 3.06
N ALA A 499 25.51 -20.52 3.30
CA ALA A 499 26.34 -19.61 4.10
C ALA A 499 26.45 -20.04 5.58
N PHE A 500 25.39 -20.64 6.13
CA PHE A 500 25.34 -21.11 7.52
C PHE A 500 25.75 -22.58 7.69
N CYS A 501 25.42 -23.48 6.76
CA CYS A 501 25.79 -24.90 6.85
C CYS A 501 27.29 -25.17 6.69
N ASN A 502 28.04 -24.24 6.07
CA ASN A 502 29.49 -24.35 5.94
C ASN A 502 30.26 -24.00 7.24
N GLY A 503 29.58 -23.51 8.30
CA GLY A 503 30.15 -23.27 9.63
C GLY A 503 29.31 -23.88 10.73
N ARG A 504 29.88 -24.78 11.55
CA ARG A 504 29.20 -25.35 12.73
C ARG A 504 29.17 -24.34 13.89
N THR A 505 28.40 -23.27 13.76
CA THR A 505 28.51 -22.11 14.66
C THR A 505 27.14 -21.66 15.17
N ALA A 506 26.98 -21.67 16.49
CA ALA A 506 25.79 -21.15 17.17
C ALA A 506 26.04 -19.70 17.57
N PHE A 507 25.10 -18.80 17.30
CA PHE A 507 25.22 -17.41 17.76
C PHE A 507 24.39 -17.22 19.02
N ASP A 508 25.00 -16.69 20.07
CA ASP A 508 24.30 -16.23 21.27
C ASP A 508 24.34 -14.70 21.33
N GLY A 509 23.29 -14.08 21.87
CA GLY A 509 23.18 -12.62 21.92
C GLY A 509 22.72 -11.94 20.63
N ILE A 510 22.14 -12.64 19.65
CA ILE A 510 21.61 -12.03 18.42
C ILE A 510 20.48 -11.06 18.77
N ARG A 511 20.52 -9.86 18.19
CA ARG A 511 19.46 -8.86 18.28
C ARG A 511 18.80 -8.68 16.92
N PRO A 512 17.60 -8.09 16.82
CA PRO A 512 16.95 -7.79 15.54
C PRO A 512 17.86 -7.14 14.49
N VAL A 513 18.73 -6.20 14.88
CA VAL A 513 19.72 -5.56 13.98
C VAL A 513 20.74 -6.55 13.44
N HIS A 514 21.23 -7.46 14.29
CA HIS A 514 22.15 -8.54 13.89
C HIS A 514 21.42 -9.52 12.96
N LEU A 515 20.15 -9.78 13.23
CA LEU A 515 19.30 -10.69 12.47
C LEU A 515 19.05 -10.17 11.04
N ALA A 516 18.82 -8.86 10.89
CA ALA A 516 18.74 -8.21 9.58
C ALA A 516 20.03 -8.38 8.76
N VAL A 517 21.21 -8.30 9.41
CA VAL A 517 22.52 -8.52 8.77
C VAL A 517 22.74 -9.97 8.39
N VAL A 518 22.43 -10.90 9.29
CA VAL A 518 22.52 -12.35 9.08
C VAL A 518 21.64 -12.78 7.90
N LEU A 519 20.46 -12.17 7.74
CA LEU A 519 19.51 -12.48 6.66
C LEU A 519 19.73 -11.66 5.38
N ASP A 520 20.75 -10.81 5.33
CA ASP A 520 21.09 -9.94 4.20
C ASP A 520 19.93 -9.02 3.73
N GLN A 521 19.15 -8.48 4.66
CA GLN A 521 18.02 -7.56 4.38
C GLN A 521 18.35 -6.09 4.72
N LEU A 522 18.82 -5.31 3.73
CA LEU A 522 19.19 -3.89 3.92
C LEU A 522 18.01 -3.01 4.38
N TRP A 523 16.84 -3.21 3.76
CA TRP A 523 15.64 -2.43 4.08
C TRP A 523 15.19 -2.63 5.54
N ALA A 524 15.34 -3.85 6.07
CA ALA A 524 14.98 -4.17 7.45
C ALA A 524 15.94 -3.49 8.43
N LEU A 525 17.23 -3.46 8.11
CA LEU A 525 18.23 -2.73 8.89
C LEU A 525 17.90 -1.23 8.97
N GLN A 526 17.58 -0.60 7.83
CA GLN A 526 17.19 0.82 7.79
C GLN A 526 15.92 1.09 8.62
N ALA A 527 14.92 0.20 8.56
CA ALA A 527 13.69 0.32 9.33
C ALA A 527 13.96 0.22 10.84
N LEU A 528 14.76 -0.76 11.26
CA LEU A 528 15.17 -0.95 12.67
C LEU A 528 15.99 0.24 13.21
N LEU A 529 16.89 0.80 12.39
CA LEU A 529 17.67 1.99 12.74
C LEU A 529 16.76 3.22 12.94
N LYS A 530 15.82 3.45 12.02
CA LYS A 530 14.81 4.52 12.16
C LYS A 530 13.94 4.34 13.40
N ALA A 531 13.66 3.10 13.79
CA ALA A 531 12.93 2.77 15.01
C ALA A 531 13.76 2.91 16.30
N GLY A 532 15.06 3.25 16.20
CA GLY A 532 15.93 3.51 17.35
C GLY A 532 16.60 2.27 17.94
N ALA A 533 16.76 1.19 17.15
CA ALA A 533 17.53 0.03 17.59
C ALA A 533 18.99 0.40 17.90
N LYS A 534 19.53 -0.09 19.03
CA LYS A 534 20.93 0.20 19.39
C LYS A 534 21.87 -0.72 18.63
N LEU A 535 22.90 -0.11 18.04
CA LEU A 535 23.97 -0.82 17.34
C LEU A 535 25.06 -1.38 18.27
N GLU A 536 25.09 -0.93 19.52
CA GLU A 536 26.06 -1.37 20.50
C GLU A 536 25.68 -2.74 21.07
N GLY A 537 26.31 -3.81 20.58
CA GLY A 537 26.13 -5.16 21.10
C GLY A 537 27.06 -6.14 20.42
N PHE A 538 27.58 -7.10 21.19
CA PHE A 538 28.38 -8.19 20.67
C PHE A 538 27.49 -9.43 20.52
N VAL A 539 27.67 -10.13 19.41
CA VAL A 539 27.14 -11.49 19.20
C VAL A 539 28.28 -12.44 19.50
N THR A 540 28.06 -13.42 20.37
CA THR A 540 29.06 -14.45 20.65
C THR A 540 28.82 -15.66 19.76
N GLU A 541 29.77 -15.96 18.87
CA GLU A 541 29.77 -17.20 18.08
C GLU A 541 30.37 -18.33 18.92
N ALA A 542 29.54 -19.28 19.36
CA ALA A 542 29.96 -20.47 20.09
C ALA A 542 30.43 -21.57 19.13
N LEU A 543 31.58 -22.16 19.47
CA LEU A 543 32.15 -23.33 18.80
C LEU A 543 31.60 -24.62 19.45
N LEU A 544 31.12 -25.56 18.64
CA LEU A 544 30.60 -26.84 19.14
C LEU A 544 31.71 -27.87 19.37
N ASP A 545 32.20 -27.93 20.62
CA ASP A 545 32.40 -29.15 21.42
C ASP A 545 32.66 -28.77 22.90
N PRO A 546 31.62 -28.61 23.74
CA PRO A 546 31.76 -28.13 25.12
C PRO A 546 32.35 -29.17 26.10
N LEU A 547 32.58 -30.41 25.65
CA LEU A 547 33.10 -31.49 26.49
C LEU A 547 34.61 -31.37 26.79
N GLU A 548 35.36 -30.56 26.03
CA GLU A 548 36.80 -30.45 26.23
C GLU A 548 37.26 -29.23 27.01
N ASN A 549 36.66 -28.02 26.90
CA ASN A 549 37.05 -26.89 27.78
C ASN A 549 36.04 -25.71 27.86
N PRO A 550 35.60 -25.29 29.07
CA PRO A 550 34.60 -24.21 29.28
C PRO A 550 35.12 -22.75 29.19
N ASN A 551 36.39 -22.52 28.84
CA ASN A 551 37.02 -21.18 28.89
C ASN A 551 37.41 -20.58 27.53
N LEU A 552 37.19 -21.28 26.40
CA LEU A 552 37.21 -20.62 25.09
C LEU A 552 35.88 -19.87 24.94
N GLN A 553 35.88 -18.61 25.37
CA GLN A 553 34.74 -17.72 25.14
C GLN A 553 34.53 -17.58 23.63
N GLY A 554 33.27 -17.65 23.18
CA GLY A 554 32.92 -17.53 21.76
C GLY A 554 33.46 -16.24 21.15
N LEU A 555 33.57 -16.20 19.82
CA LEU A 555 34.02 -14.99 19.12
C LEU A 555 32.99 -13.87 19.36
N GLU A 556 33.36 -12.83 20.09
CA GLU A 556 32.59 -11.60 20.18
C GLU A 556 32.68 -10.84 18.86
N MET A 557 31.62 -10.91 18.06
CA MET A 557 31.47 -10.18 16.82
C MET A 557 30.63 -8.94 17.05
N ASP A 558 31.16 -7.79 16.62
CA ASP A 558 30.36 -6.59 16.42
C ASP A 558 29.62 -6.68 15.07
N LEU A 559 28.78 -5.66 14.80
CA LEU A 559 28.02 -5.58 13.55
C LEU A 559 28.92 -5.56 12.31
N ALA A 560 30.12 -4.98 12.40
CA ALA A 560 31.08 -4.92 11.29
C ALA A 560 31.65 -6.30 10.95
N LEU A 561 32.10 -7.07 11.96
CA LEU A 561 32.55 -8.45 11.79
C LEU A 561 31.42 -9.34 11.29
N LEU A 562 30.19 -9.12 11.78
CA LEU A 562 29.01 -9.84 11.31
C LEU A 562 28.70 -9.56 9.83
N CYS A 563 28.80 -8.31 9.38
CA CYS A 563 28.67 -7.95 7.96
C CYS A 563 29.77 -8.63 7.12
N VAL A 564 31.01 -8.64 7.62
CA VAL A 564 32.14 -9.34 6.98
C VAL A 564 31.88 -10.84 6.91
N ARG A 565 31.27 -11.43 7.94
CA ARG A 565 30.89 -12.85 8.06
C ARG A 565 29.63 -13.23 7.28
N ALA A 566 28.74 -12.29 6.97
CA ALA A 566 27.56 -12.46 6.11
C ALA A 566 27.82 -12.13 4.62
N ALA A 567 28.91 -11.42 4.31
CA ALA A 567 29.31 -10.97 2.96
C ALA A 567 28.39 -9.86 2.41
N SER A 568 27.70 -9.14 3.28
CA SER A 568 26.80 -8.07 2.88
C SER A 568 27.58 -6.79 2.58
N LEU A 569 27.83 -6.55 1.28
CA LEU A 569 28.54 -5.36 0.80
C LEU A 569 27.70 -4.08 0.94
N GLU A 570 26.40 -4.18 0.72
CA GLU A 570 25.48 -3.03 0.70
C GLU A 570 25.27 -2.49 2.12
N MET A 571 25.08 -3.37 3.11
CA MET A 571 24.94 -2.97 4.51
C MET A 571 26.20 -2.28 5.06
N LEU A 572 27.37 -2.77 4.67
CA LEU A 572 28.63 -2.21 5.14
C LEU A 572 28.89 -0.81 4.53
N ARG A 573 28.31 -0.50 3.36
CA ARG A 573 28.28 0.86 2.81
C ARG A 573 27.30 1.76 3.54
N GLU A 574 26.08 1.27 3.81
CA GLU A 574 25.06 2.03 4.51
C GLU A 574 25.51 2.45 5.92
N LEU A 575 26.12 1.52 6.67
CA LEU A 575 26.68 1.80 8.00
C LEU A 575 27.78 2.87 7.96
N ARG A 576 28.52 2.96 6.84
CA ARG A 576 29.51 4.03 6.63
C ARG A 576 28.83 5.37 6.34
N ASP A 577 27.87 5.38 5.43
CA ASP A 577 27.23 6.62 4.97
C ASP A 577 26.44 7.31 6.10
N GLU A 578 25.84 6.52 7.00
CA GLU A 578 25.20 7.01 8.24
C GLU A 578 26.22 7.37 9.35
N GLY A 579 27.52 7.10 9.15
CA GLY A 579 28.58 7.37 10.13
C GLY A 579 28.53 6.47 11.38
N LEU A 580 27.84 5.33 11.28
CA LEU A 580 27.57 4.40 12.38
C LEU A 580 28.57 3.23 12.45
N LEU A 581 29.48 3.14 11.48
CA LEU A 581 30.51 2.11 11.43
C LEU A 581 31.59 2.34 12.52
N PRO A 582 31.90 1.33 13.36
CA PRO A 582 33.07 1.39 14.25
C PRO A 582 34.38 1.58 13.48
N ASP A 583 35.45 2.04 14.15
CA ASP A 583 36.79 2.10 13.54
C ASP A 583 37.18 0.71 13.00
N VAL A 584 37.51 0.62 11.72
CA VAL A 584 37.76 -0.66 11.05
C VAL A 584 39.14 -1.25 11.44
N ASN A 585 39.93 -0.51 12.21
CA ASN A 585 41.32 -0.83 12.58
C ASN A 585 41.49 -1.42 13.99
N TYR A 586 40.41 -1.79 14.68
CA TYR A 586 40.56 -2.50 15.96
C TYR A 586 41.07 -3.93 15.74
N ALA A 587 41.57 -4.52 16.82
CA ALA A 587 42.12 -5.85 16.85
C ALA A 587 41.32 -6.68 17.85
N ALA A 588 40.54 -7.66 17.37
CA ALA A 588 39.85 -8.60 18.23
C ALA A 588 40.88 -9.40 19.04
N PRO A 589 40.68 -9.58 20.36
CA PRO A 589 41.73 -10.04 21.25
C PRO A 589 42.18 -11.46 20.94
N LEU A 590 41.26 -12.43 20.92
CA LEU A 590 41.54 -13.83 20.64
C LEU A 590 40.36 -14.44 19.91
N THR A 591 40.61 -14.92 18.69
CA THR A 591 39.58 -15.52 17.84
C THR A 591 40.00 -16.95 17.50
N PRO A 592 39.14 -17.96 17.66
CA PRO A 592 39.50 -19.32 17.30
C PRO A 592 39.89 -19.45 15.82
N ASP A 593 40.69 -20.47 15.49
CA ASP A 593 41.09 -20.69 14.11
C ASP A 593 39.90 -21.17 13.25
N MET A 594 39.47 -20.30 12.33
CA MET A 594 38.36 -20.52 11.40
C MET A 594 38.84 -20.99 10.01
N THR A 595 40.14 -21.29 9.86
CA THR A 595 40.69 -21.71 8.57
C THR A 595 40.27 -23.14 8.21
N PRO A 596 40.13 -23.46 6.90
CA PRO A 596 39.88 -24.83 6.46
C PRO A 596 41.02 -25.77 6.91
N PRO A 597 40.79 -27.10 6.98
CA PRO A 597 41.76 -28.12 7.40
C PRO A 597 43.01 -28.25 6.48
N PHE A 598 43.23 -27.26 5.60
CA PHE A 598 44.40 -27.11 4.76
C PHE A 598 45.64 -26.63 5.54
N PHE A 599 45.50 -26.12 6.76
CA PHE A 599 46.65 -25.99 7.65
C PHE A 599 47.31 -27.37 7.80
N PRO A 600 48.62 -27.51 7.55
CA PRO A 600 49.27 -28.81 7.40
C PRO A 600 49.43 -29.49 8.77
N TRP A 601 48.35 -30.08 9.28
CA TRP A 601 48.42 -31.02 10.39
C TRP A 601 48.40 -32.43 9.78
N GLN A 602 49.57 -32.95 9.40
CA GLN A 602 49.69 -34.40 9.28
C GLN A 602 49.58 -34.95 10.70
N VAL A 603 48.38 -35.42 11.05
CA VAL A 603 48.08 -36.01 12.35
C VAL A 603 48.69 -37.40 12.38
N ASP A 604 49.82 -37.57 13.08
CA ASP A 604 50.24 -38.88 13.56
C ASP A 604 49.29 -39.29 14.70
N GLU A 605 48.52 -40.36 14.48
CA GLU A 605 47.41 -40.84 15.33
C GLU A 605 47.79 -41.23 16.79
N ARG A 606 49.01 -40.94 17.29
CA ARG A 606 49.54 -41.66 18.46
C ARG A 606 50.07 -40.91 19.68
N THR A 607 50.10 -39.58 19.78
CA THR A 607 50.53 -38.96 21.06
C THR A 607 49.99 -37.55 21.34
N LEU A 608 49.47 -37.37 22.58
CA LEU A 608 49.22 -36.11 23.34
C LEU A 608 48.02 -35.22 22.91
N PRO A 609 47.40 -34.47 23.85
CA PRO A 609 46.26 -33.61 23.56
C PRO A 609 46.64 -32.53 22.54
N GLN A 610 45.80 -32.36 21.54
CA GLN A 610 46.04 -31.46 20.42
C GLN A 610 46.06 -29.98 20.90
N PRO A 611 47.02 -29.15 20.47
CA PRO A 611 46.98 -27.71 20.74
C PRO A 611 45.80 -27.06 20.00
N LEU A 612 45.05 -26.21 20.71
CA LEU A 612 43.99 -25.39 20.12
C LEU A 612 44.61 -24.16 19.46
N TRP A 613 44.26 -23.88 18.21
CA TRP A 613 44.80 -22.75 17.44
C TRP A 613 43.87 -21.55 17.50
N ALA A 614 44.46 -20.36 17.64
CA ALA A 614 43.73 -19.10 17.66
C ALA A 614 44.53 -17.98 16.99
N TRP A 615 43.81 -16.99 16.48
CA TRP A 615 44.35 -15.74 15.97
C TRP A 615 44.27 -14.67 17.06
N GLN A 616 45.38 -14.00 17.32
CA GLN A 616 45.47 -12.87 18.24
C GLN A 616 45.57 -11.57 17.45
N GLY A 617 44.70 -10.61 17.78
CA GLY A 617 44.67 -9.30 17.15
C GLY A 617 43.98 -9.26 15.77
N LEU A 618 43.01 -10.14 15.54
CA LEU A 618 42.33 -10.25 14.25
C LEU A 618 41.51 -8.98 13.94
N ALA A 619 41.78 -8.35 12.80
CA ALA A 619 41.01 -7.20 12.32
C ALA A 619 39.93 -7.62 11.30
N PRO A 620 38.89 -6.81 11.05
CA PRO A 620 37.88 -7.09 10.04
C PRO A 620 38.44 -7.41 8.65
N LEU A 621 39.52 -6.72 8.25
CA LEU A 621 40.23 -6.98 6.98
C LEU A 621 40.84 -8.38 6.96
N HIS A 622 41.45 -8.82 8.06
CA HIS A 622 42.04 -10.15 8.17
C HIS A 622 40.96 -11.23 8.12
N LEU A 623 39.83 -11.04 8.81
CA LEU A 623 38.70 -11.96 8.73
C LEU A 623 38.15 -12.09 7.30
N ALA A 624 38.01 -10.98 6.57
CA ALA A 624 37.57 -11.00 5.17
C ALA A 624 38.51 -11.83 4.28
N LEU A 625 39.83 -11.75 4.52
CA LEU A 625 40.83 -12.52 3.77
C LEU A 625 40.83 -14.00 4.16
N LEU A 626 40.72 -14.33 5.45
CA LEU A 626 40.59 -15.72 5.91
C LEU A 626 39.37 -16.40 5.28
N LEU A 627 38.25 -15.67 5.15
CA LEU A 627 37.03 -16.14 4.49
C LEU A 627 37.07 -16.07 2.95
N GLY A 628 38.15 -15.53 2.35
CA GLY A 628 38.32 -15.41 0.89
C GLY A 628 37.42 -14.37 0.22
N ARG A 629 36.86 -13.41 0.95
CA ARG A 629 35.85 -12.45 0.47
C ARG A 629 36.47 -11.19 -0.09
N ARG A 630 36.87 -11.27 -1.37
CA ARG A 630 37.57 -10.20 -2.10
C ARG A 630 36.89 -8.83 -2.02
N ASP A 631 35.61 -8.78 -2.36
CA ASP A 631 34.90 -7.51 -2.54
C ASP A 631 34.72 -6.78 -1.21
N VAL A 632 34.48 -7.55 -0.13
CA VAL A 632 34.39 -7.04 1.24
C VAL A 632 35.75 -6.50 1.70
N ALA A 633 36.82 -7.26 1.46
CA ALA A 633 38.19 -6.82 1.78
C ALA A 633 38.54 -5.50 1.07
N LEU A 634 38.17 -5.35 -0.20
CA LEU A 634 38.39 -4.09 -0.94
C LEU A 634 37.58 -2.93 -0.38
N LEU A 635 36.32 -3.18 0.00
CA LEU A 635 35.49 -2.15 0.62
C LEU A 635 36.09 -1.70 1.96
N LEU A 636 36.59 -2.61 2.80
CA LEU A 636 37.27 -2.29 4.07
C LEU A 636 38.53 -1.44 3.84
N VAL A 637 39.33 -1.74 2.81
CA VAL A 637 40.48 -0.91 2.45
C VAL A 637 40.03 0.50 2.01
N ARG A 638 38.97 0.60 1.22
CA ARG A 638 38.30 1.86 0.87
C ARG A 638 37.51 2.50 2.00
N LEU A 639 37.55 1.94 3.20
CA LEU A 639 37.05 2.51 4.45
C LEU A 639 38.19 2.92 5.39
N GLY A 640 39.44 2.64 5.03
CA GLY A 640 40.63 3.03 5.79
C GLY A 640 41.23 1.92 6.64
N ALA A 641 40.95 0.65 6.32
CA ALA A 641 41.61 -0.48 6.97
C ALA A 641 43.14 -0.45 6.74
N ASN A 642 43.91 -0.69 7.79
CA ASN A 642 45.36 -0.62 7.80
C ASN A 642 45.98 -1.85 7.15
N LEU A 643 46.58 -1.66 5.97
CA LEU A 643 47.25 -2.70 5.20
C LEU A 643 48.54 -3.25 5.83
N LEU A 644 49.07 -2.60 6.86
CA LEU A 644 50.25 -3.03 7.62
C LEU A 644 49.91 -3.54 9.02
N GLN A 645 48.62 -3.60 9.39
CA GLN A 645 48.22 -4.19 10.66
C GLN A 645 48.63 -5.67 10.69
N THR A 646 49.11 -6.12 11.83
CA THR A 646 49.66 -7.47 12.00
C THR A 646 48.75 -8.34 12.84
N VAL A 647 48.63 -9.62 12.48
CA VAL A 647 47.95 -10.66 13.26
C VAL A 647 48.94 -11.77 13.61
N ASP A 648 48.76 -12.36 14.79
CA ASP A 648 49.54 -13.50 15.25
C ASP A 648 48.66 -14.77 15.24
N HIS A 649 49.25 -15.89 14.86
CA HIS A 649 48.66 -17.23 14.97
C HIS A 649 49.34 -17.96 16.12
N VAL A 650 48.57 -18.37 17.12
CA VAL A 650 49.06 -18.81 18.43
C VAL A 650 48.41 -20.14 18.80
N ALA A 651 49.20 -21.04 19.38
CA ALA A 651 48.71 -22.25 20.03
C ALA A 651 48.36 -22.00 21.50
N ILE A 652 47.30 -22.67 21.95
CA ILE A 652 46.82 -22.62 23.33
C ILE A 652 47.07 -24.01 23.94
N GLU A 653 48.04 -24.09 24.86
CA GLU A 653 48.29 -25.28 25.67
C GLU A 653 47.68 -25.15 27.07
N ALA A 654 47.21 -26.27 27.62
CA ALA A 654 46.71 -26.33 29.00
C ALA A 654 47.87 -26.32 30.01
N PRO A 655 47.76 -25.63 31.18
CA PRO A 655 46.68 -24.75 31.61
C PRO A 655 47.09 -23.29 31.36
N TRP A 656 46.53 -22.66 30.31
CA TRP A 656 46.50 -21.21 30.11
C TRP A 656 47.84 -20.52 29.82
N HIS A 657 48.83 -21.25 29.32
CA HIS A 657 50.06 -20.61 28.85
C HIS A 657 49.95 -20.37 27.34
N TYR A 658 50.09 -19.11 26.91
CA TYR A 658 50.37 -18.78 25.53
C TYR A 658 51.76 -19.30 25.19
N SER A 659 51.85 -20.57 24.78
CA SER A 659 53.08 -21.14 24.31
C SER A 659 53.17 -20.93 22.80
N VAL A 660 54.29 -20.36 22.38
CA VAL A 660 54.65 -20.33 20.97
C VAL A 660 55.17 -21.72 20.65
N THR A 661 54.26 -22.59 20.25
CA THR A 661 54.59 -23.96 19.83
C THR A 661 54.98 -23.99 18.36
N ASP A 662 55.40 -25.16 17.91
CA ASP A 662 55.79 -25.47 16.53
C ASP A 662 54.68 -25.03 15.55
N ASN A 663 55.05 -24.35 14.46
CA ASN A 663 54.15 -23.84 13.41
C ASN A 663 53.31 -22.58 13.71
N CYS A 664 53.63 -21.81 14.77
CA CYS A 664 53.03 -20.49 14.99
C CYS A 664 53.61 -19.39 14.09
N PHE A 665 52.78 -18.42 13.70
CA PHE A 665 53.19 -17.23 12.94
C PHE A 665 53.04 -15.96 13.78
N ARG A 666 53.98 -15.03 13.66
CA ARG A 666 53.88 -13.70 14.26
C ARG A 666 54.10 -12.59 13.26
N GLY A 667 53.32 -11.52 13.37
CA GLY A 667 53.47 -10.34 12.53
C GLY A 667 52.93 -10.53 11.11
N LEU A 668 51.91 -11.36 10.91
CA LEU A 668 51.34 -11.57 9.58
C LEU A 668 50.55 -10.34 9.15
N THR A 669 50.96 -9.73 8.05
CA THR A 669 50.16 -8.67 7.40
C THR A 669 49.11 -9.28 6.46
N PRO A 670 48.11 -8.51 6.00
CA PRO A 670 47.13 -8.95 5.00
C PRO A 670 47.75 -9.62 3.76
N LEU A 671 48.90 -9.12 3.30
CA LEU A 671 49.60 -9.69 2.15
C LEU A 671 50.28 -11.04 2.47
N HIS A 672 50.75 -11.24 3.71
CA HIS A 672 51.22 -12.53 4.17
C HIS A 672 50.10 -13.57 4.21
N LEU A 673 48.90 -13.19 4.69
CA LEU A 673 47.72 -14.08 4.67
C LEU A 673 47.33 -14.47 3.23
N CYS A 674 47.35 -13.52 2.29
CA CYS A 674 47.07 -13.83 0.88
C CYS A 674 48.08 -14.83 0.30
N ALA A 675 49.36 -14.69 0.64
CA ALA A 675 50.43 -15.60 0.23
C ALA A 675 50.32 -16.98 0.88
N LEU A 676 49.84 -17.03 2.13
CA LEU A 676 49.63 -18.27 2.89
C LEU A 676 48.43 -19.07 2.34
N LEU A 677 47.36 -18.38 1.94
CA LEU A 677 46.11 -18.97 1.44
C LEU A 677 46.01 -19.13 -0.09
N ASP A 678 47.09 -18.83 -0.83
CA ASP A 678 47.14 -18.81 -2.30
C ASP A 678 46.07 -17.93 -3.00
N GLN A 679 45.74 -16.79 -2.41
CA GLN A 679 44.70 -15.88 -2.90
C GLN A 679 45.23 -14.80 -3.85
N LYS A 680 45.54 -15.15 -5.11
CA LYS A 680 46.05 -14.19 -6.13
C LYS A 680 45.12 -13.00 -6.35
N ALA A 681 43.82 -13.24 -6.37
CA ALA A 681 42.82 -12.21 -6.62
C ALA A 681 42.79 -11.15 -5.51
N ASN A 682 42.97 -11.56 -4.24
CA ASN A 682 43.02 -10.65 -3.10
C ASN A 682 44.35 -9.89 -3.06
N ALA A 683 45.48 -10.60 -3.25
CA ALA A 683 46.81 -9.99 -3.27
C ALA A 683 46.94 -8.89 -4.34
N SER A 684 46.52 -9.18 -5.58
CA SER A 684 46.56 -8.21 -6.69
C SER A 684 45.64 -7.01 -6.45
N ALA A 685 44.48 -7.21 -5.82
CA ALA A 685 43.54 -6.14 -5.55
C ALA A 685 44.03 -5.21 -4.42
N LEU A 686 44.62 -5.75 -3.35
CA LEU A 686 45.25 -4.95 -2.28
C LEU A 686 46.42 -4.11 -2.82
N LEU A 687 47.27 -4.69 -3.67
CA LEU A 687 48.40 -3.99 -4.30
C LEU A 687 47.94 -2.93 -5.32
N GLY A 688 46.78 -3.15 -5.95
CA GLY A 688 46.14 -2.18 -6.84
C GLY A 688 45.65 -0.95 -6.10
N GLU A 689 44.89 -1.13 -5.00
CA GLU A 689 44.38 -0.02 -4.17
C GLU A 689 45.51 0.78 -3.52
N ALA A 690 46.58 0.12 -3.05
CA ALA A 690 47.77 0.79 -2.52
C ALA A 690 48.57 1.60 -3.57
N SER A 691 48.38 1.31 -4.86
CA SER A 691 48.99 2.05 -5.98
C SER A 691 48.11 3.20 -6.51
N GLY A 692 46.84 3.26 -6.13
CA GLY A 692 45.88 4.27 -6.57
C GLY A 692 46.04 5.59 -5.80
N ASN A 693 45.99 6.73 -6.51
CA ASN A 693 45.88 8.06 -5.91
C ASN A 693 44.44 8.31 -5.40
N VAL A 694 43.94 7.50 -4.47
CA VAL A 694 42.62 7.71 -3.87
C VAL A 694 42.80 8.54 -2.59
N PRO A 695 42.01 9.61 -2.37
CA PRO A 695 42.12 10.42 -1.16
C PRO A 695 41.61 9.60 0.04
N PHE A 696 42.48 9.38 1.03
CA PHE A 696 42.09 8.72 2.28
C PHE A 696 42.52 9.53 3.50
N VAL A 697 41.61 9.61 4.47
CA VAL A 697 41.67 10.45 5.67
C VAL A 697 42.06 9.58 6.86
N PHE A 698 43.37 9.45 7.11
CA PHE A 698 43.87 9.02 8.42
C PHE A 698 43.89 10.23 9.37
N PRO A 699 43.36 10.12 10.60
CA PRO A 699 43.70 11.05 11.66
C PRO A 699 45.04 10.61 12.27
N GLY A 700 46.17 10.92 11.63
CA GLY A 700 47.48 10.80 12.29
C GLY A 700 48.71 10.61 11.39
N GLU A 701 48.61 9.83 10.30
CA GLU A 701 49.77 9.53 9.44
C GLU A 701 49.60 10.08 8.01
N LYS A 702 50.68 10.69 7.49
CA LYS A 702 50.64 11.60 6.34
C LYS A 702 50.69 10.93 4.95
N ARG A 703 50.73 9.59 4.81
CA ARG A 703 50.90 8.90 3.52
C ARG A 703 50.35 7.47 3.56
N PRO A 704 49.69 6.95 2.49
CA PRO A 704 49.34 5.53 2.39
C PRO A 704 50.60 4.66 2.28
N PRO A 705 50.56 3.40 2.76
CA PRO A 705 51.70 2.50 2.65
C PRO A 705 51.99 2.18 1.18
N GLN A 706 53.23 2.42 0.74
CA GLN A 706 53.59 2.14 -0.64
C GLN A 706 53.68 0.63 -0.89
N ASN A 707 53.51 0.18 -2.15
CA ASN A 707 53.72 -1.23 -2.52
C ASN A 707 55.07 -1.77 -2.01
N LYS A 708 56.11 -0.93 -1.95
CA LYS A 708 57.42 -1.28 -1.39
C LYS A 708 57.39 -1.62 0.10
N GLU A 709 56.58 -0.91 0.88
CA GLU A 709 56.44 -1.11 2.33
C GLU A 709 55.62 -2.37 2.62
N MET A 710 54.59 -2.65 1.81
CA MET A 710 53.80 -3.88 1.94
C MET A 710 54.58 -5.13 1.50
N LEU A 711 55.32 -5.05 0.40
CA LEU A 711 56.14 -6.15 -0.11
C LEU A 711 57.39 -6.40 0.76
N GLY A 712 57.90 -5.34 1.39
CA GLY A 712 59.00 -5.39 2.35
C GLY A 712 58.57 -5.60 3.79
N ALA A 713 57.27 -5.79 4.05
CA ALA A 713 56.77 -6.15 5.37
C ALA A 713 57.29 -7.54 5.74
N VAL A 714 57.43 -7.77 7.04
CA VAL A 714 58.18 -8.90 7.55
C VAL A 714 57.41 -9.59 8.67
N CYS A 715 57.20 -10.90 8.52
CA CYS A 715 56.70 -11.76 9.59
C CYS A 715 57.82 -12.65 10.17
N ARG A 716 57.60 -13.12 11.40
CA ARG A 716 58.46 -14.12 12.05
C ARG A 716 57.73 -15.46 12.02
N HIS A 717 58.36 -16.47 11.41
CA HIS A 717 57.87 -17.85 11.45
C HIS A 717 58.66 -18.62 12.51
N VAL A 718 57.96 -19.41 13.32
CA VAL A 718 58.61 -20.27 14.31
C VAL A 718 58.56 -21.72 13.82
N TRP A 719 59.75 -22.29 13.59
CA TRP A 719 60.05 -23.69 13.22
C TRP A 719 59.71 -24.15 11.79
N ALA A 720 60.67 -24.77 11.11
CA ALA A 720 60.42 -25.78 10.06
C ALA A 720 61.50 -26.86 10.20
N THR A 721 61.16 -28.05 10.72
CA THR A 721 62.02 -29.22 10.53
C THR A 721 61.87 -29.61 9.06
N LEU A 722 62.84 -29.22 8.24
CA LEU A 722 63.03 -29.92 6.97
C LEU A 722 63.35 -31.36 7.33
N ASP A 723 62.53 -32.32 6.89
CA ASP A 723 62.90 -33.74 6.83
C ASP A 723 64.10 -33.89 5.89
N SER A 724 65.29 -33.47 6.33
CA SER A 724 66.54 -33.90 5.72
C SER A 724 66.83 -35.28 6.30
N ASN A 725 66.64 -36.29 5.45
CA ASN A 725 67.10 -37.67 5.58
C ASN A 725 67.89 -37.98 6.87
N LYS A 726 67.33 -38.91 7.65
CA LYS A 726 68.01 -39.70 8.68
C LYS A 726 69.51 -39.88 8.36
N ASP A 727 70.33 -39.09 9.05
CA ASP A 727 71.68 -39.40 9.53
C ASP A 727 72.49 -38.10 9.74
N SER A 728 72.17 -37.32 10.78
CA SER A 728 73.19 -36.61 11.58
C SER A 728 72.60 -36.01 12.86
N GLU A 729 73.18 -36.35 14.01
CA GLU A 729 72.77 -35.92 15.36
C GLU A 729 73.05 -34.44 15.69
N LYS A 730 72.91 -33.52 14.72
CA LYS A 730 73.01 -32.07 14.97
C LYS A 730 72.06 -31.29 14.06
N GLU A 731 70.77 -31.36 14.37
CA GLU A 731 69.77 -30.47 13.79
C GLU A 731 69.67 -29.22 14.66
N GLU A 732 70.39 -28.16 14.30
CA GLU A 732 70.18 -26.83 14.89
C GLU A 732 68.89 -26.23 14.32
N PRO A 733 67.94 -25.75 15.15
CA PRO A 733 66.68 -25.19 14.68
C PRO A 733 66.90 -23.82 14.02
N TRP A 734 66.50 -23.70 12.76
CA TRP A 734 66.59 -22.44 12.01
C TRP A 734 65.32 -21.63 12.28
N LEU A 735 65.45 -20.58 13.09
CA LEU A 735 64.38 -19.60 13.27
C LEU A 735 64.35 -18.69 12.02
N TRP A 736 63.30 -18.79 11.21
CA TRP A 736 63.13 -17.91 10.06
C TRP A 736 62.72 -16.52 10.54
N ARG A 737 63.75 -15.71 10.76
CA ARG A 737 63.61 -14.27 10.97
C ARG A 737 63.50 -13.62 9.61
N ASP A 738 62.62 -12.64 9.57
CA ASP A 738 62.47 -11.72 8.49
C ASP A 738 61.87 -12.27 7.18
N VAL A 739 60.81 -13.10 7.30
CA VAL A 739 60.09 -13.69 6.17
C VAL A 739 59.21 -12.62 5.51
N THR A 740 59.32 -12.43 4.20
CA THR A 740 58.47 -11.52 3.42
C THR A 740 57.27 -12.28 2.86
N PRO A 741 56.21 -11.60 2.37
CA PRO A 741 55.08 -12.27 1.73
C PRO A 741 55.51 -13.16 0.54
N LEU A 742 56.54 -12.73 -0.21
CA LEU A 742 57.09 -13.52 -1.32
C LEU A 742 57.82 -14.77 -0.83
N HIS A 743 58.62 -14.65 0.24
CA HIS A 743 59.27 -15.81 0.86
C HIS A 743 58.23 -16.82 1.35
N LEU A 744 57.15 -16.35 2.00
CA LEU A 744 56.08 -17.20 2.49
C LEU A 744 55.32 -17.90 1.34
N ALA A 745 55.03 -17.18 0.25
CA ALA A 745 54.38 -17.76 -0.93
C ALA A 745 55.19 -18.93 -1.53
N PHE A 746 56.53 -18.80 -1.59
CA PHE A 746 57.39 -19.90 -2.06
C PHE A 746 57.47 -21.06 -1.08
N LEU A 747 57.57 -20.79 0.22
CA LEU A 747 57.62 -21.82 1.26
C LEU A 747 56.35 -22.70 1.23
N TYR A 748 55.19 -22.09 1.02
CA TYR A 748 53.89 -22.77 0.99
C TYR A 748 53.43 -23.17 -0.41
N LYS A 749 54.30 -23.10 -1.43
CA LYS A 749 54.00 -23.48 -2.83
C LYS A 749 52.80 -22.72 -3.43
N SER A 750 52.54 -21.52 -2.94
CA SER A 750 51.56 -20.58 -3.48
C SER A 750 52.14 -19.86 -4.70
N TYR A 751 52.40 -20.62 -5.77
CA TYR A 751 53.08 -20.12 -6.97
C TYR A 751 52.26 -19.04 -7.69
N VAL A 752 50.93 -19.12 -7.60
CA VAL A 752 50.01 -18.22 -8.30
C VAL A 752 50.00 -16.83 -7.64
N THR A 753 50.06 -16.75 -6.30
CA THR A 753 50.28 -15.46 -5.63
C THR A 753 51.71 -14.96 -5.79
N ALA A 754 52.72 -15.84 -5.76
CA ALA A 754 54.12 -15.46 -5.92
C ALA A 754 54.37 -14.74 -7.26
N GLU A 755 53.78 -15.22 -8.36
CA GLU A 755 53.81 -14.52 -9.65
C GLU A 755 53.22 -13.11 -9.56
N ALA A 756 52.06 -12.96 -8.92
CA ALA A 756 51.40 -11.65 -8.78
C ALA A 756 52.22 -10.67 -7.92
N LEU A 757 52.87 -11.16 -6.87
CA LEU A 757 53.79 -10.38 -6.04
C LEU A 757 55.01 -9.93 -6.86
N ILE A 758 55.59 -10.81 -7.67
CA ILE A 758 56.72 -10.50 -8.56
C ILE A 758 56.31 -9.48 -9.63
N GLU A 759 55.14 -9.64 -10.25
CA GLU A 759 54.62 -8.66 -11.22
C GLU A 759 54.45 -7.28 -10.59
N ALA A 760 53.96 -7.19 -9.35
CA ALA A 760 53.81 -5.93 -8.62
C ALA A 760 55.16 -5.29 -8.26
N THR A 761 56.21 -6.07 -8.00
CA THR A 761 57.58 -5.53 -7.81
C THR A 761 58.13 -4.91 -9.11
N ASN A 762 57.79 -5.49 -10.27
CA ASN A 762 58.31 -5.11 -11.59
C ASN A 762 57.47 -4.02 -12.29
N GLY A 763 56.20 -3.82 -11.90
CA GLY A 763 55.24 -2.92 -12.54
C GLY A 763 55.58 -1.43 -12.50
N ASN A 764 56.54 -0.99 -11.67
CA ASN A 764 56.99 0.42 -11.62
C ASN A 764 57.84 0.86 -12.84
N VAL A 765 58.10 -0.01 -13.82
CA VAL A 765 59.00 0.26 -14.96
C VAL A 765 58.28 0.39 -16.32
N LYS A 766 56.99 0.07 -16.45
CA LYS A 766 56.28 0.17 -17.75
C LYS A 766 55.33 1.38 -17.81
N LYS A 767 55.86 2.53 -18.23
CA LYS A 767 55.06 3.58 -18.87
C LYS A 767 54.46 3.03 -20.18
N SER A 768 53.13 3.10 -20.28
CA SER A 768 52.23 3.03 -21.45
C SER A 768 52.82 2.80 -22.86
N PRO A 769 52.26 1.90 -23.69
CA PRO A 769 52.39 2.00 -25.14
C PRO A 769 51.46 3.13 -25.65
N ARG A 770 52.04 4.03 -26.44
CA ARG A 770 51.38 5.14 -27.13
C ARG A 770 50.24 4.66 -28.03
N CYS A 771 49.04 5.23 -27.90
CA CYS A 771 48.12 5.37 -29.03
C CYS A 771 48.44 6.69 -29.78
N PRO A 772 48.39 6.72 -31.12
CA PRO A 772 48.69 7.93 -31.90
C PRO A 772 47.45 8.82 -32.00
N SER A 773 47.57 10.10 -31.67
CA SER A 773 46.59 11.11 -32.05
C SER A 773 47.10 11.91 -33.25
N PRO A 774 46.26 12.18 -34.27
CA PRO A 774 46.60 13.11 -35.33
C PRO A 774 46.31 14.53 -34.84
N GLN A 775 47.30 15.43 -34.93
CA GLN A 775 47.02 16.87 -34.94
C GLN A 775 46.61 17.31 -36.34
N PRO A 776 45.85 18.40 -36.44
CA PRO A 776 46.36 19.52 -37.19
C PRO A 776 46.47 20.79 -36.35
N ARG A 777 47.57 21.49 -36.60
CA ARG A 777 47.97 22.79 -36.06
C ARG A 777 46.99 23.90 -36.46
N LYS A 778 46.81 24.88 -35.58
CA LYS A 778 46.90 26.30 -35.96
C LYS A 778 47.71 27.09 -34.91
N PRO A 779 48.43 28.15 -35.30
CA PRO A 779 49.51 28.74 -34.50
C PRO A 779 49.27 30.22 -34.09
N TYR A 780 50.18 30.73 -33.25
CA TYR A 780 50.38 32.14 -32.83
C TYR A 780 49.30 32.69 -31.87
N GLU A 781 49.57 33.48 -30.82
CA GLU A 781 50.69 34.35 -30.47
C GLU A 781 50.59 34.72 -28.96
N SER A 782 51.70 35.06 -28.32
CA SER A 782 51.84 35.56 -26.93
C SER A 782 51.47 37.06 -26.78
N PRO A 783 51.73 37.72 -25.63
CA PRO A 783 51.08 37.75 -24.31
C PRO A 783 50.55 39.20 -23.96
N SER A 784 50.27 39.50 -22.68
CA SER A 784 49.74 40.77 -22.10
C SER A 784 48.22 40.91 -22.23
N PHE A 785 47.41 41.19 -21.20
CA PHE A 785 47.55 41.96 -19.96
C PHE A 785 46.75 41.34 -18.80
#